data_AF-A0A430JY95-F1
#
_entry.id   AF-A0A430JY95-F1
#
_cell.length_a   1.000
_cell.length_b   1.000
_cell.length_c   1.000
_cell.angle_alpha   90.00
_cell.angle_beta   90.00
_cell.angle_gamma   90.00
#
_symmetry.space_group_name_H-M   'P 1'
#
loop_
_entity.id
_entity.type
_entity.pdbx_description
1 polymer ?
#
loop_
_entity_poly.entity_id
_entity_poly.type
_entity_poly.pdbx_seq_one_letter_code
_entity_poly.pdbx_strand_id
1 'polypeptide(L)'
;DETTDGTDPQDPCDYNPDSITLPQSGDYLTADCDGDGVTNEDETTDGTDPLDGCDYVAEHQTQPTSTDWNAVDCDGDGVTNEDETTDGTDPQDPCDYNPDSITLPQSGDYLTADCDGDGVTNEDETTDGTDPLDGCDYVAEHQTQPTSTDWNAEDCDGDGVTNEDETTDGTDPQDPCDYNPDSITLPQSGDYLTADCDGDGVTNEDETTDGTDPLDGCDYVAEHQTQPTSTDWNAVDCDGDGVTNEDETTDGTDPQDPCDYNPDSITLTPSADWESLDCDNDGNPNGTDPNPLVATATDDSGSTQALTEVVINILENDDYLSNSDPNNLGTTSLTRIGGDASGTLSMDAETGLLTYTPLESESNSSITIIYQVCNVDPDPNVCASATVTITVGSNTIDAVEDDYSATPIAGDVGGTIPDSNVLLNDTLNGETVSATDVILTSTPTDVLTINEDGSVTVTPGSEEGTYTVSYTICEVANPDNCDTATVTVVVGPGMENIIDAVEDDYSGTPIAGDVGGTIPDSNVLLNDTLNGETVSATDVILTSTPTDVLTINGDGSVTVTPGSEEGTYTVSYTICEAANTDNCDTATVTVVVGPGMENIIDAVEDDYSGTPIDGDFGGIIPDSNVLLNDTLNGETVSATDVILTSTPTDVLTINEDGSVTVTPGSEEGTYTVSYTICEAANTDNCDTATVTVVVGPGMENIIDAVEDDYSGTPIDGDFGGIIPDSNVLLNDTLNGEIVSATDVILTSTPTDVLTINDDGSVSVAPNTEEGSYTISYTICEAANTDNCDTATVTVSVEETDEDEKIEVNQLVTPNGDGKNDFLFIRGVRNANNNSIKIYNRWGVSVYEGNGYNNQNNVFDGRSKARSTITGSDYLPAGVYYYIFQYENNQQNITDSGYIYISK
;
A
#
# COMPACT_ATOMS: atom_id res chain seq x y z
N ASP A 1 54.17 57.93 78.77
CA ASP A 1 54.33 58.80 79.95
C ASP A 1 54.85 57.87 81.04
N GLU A 2 56.01 57.24 80.78
CA GLU A 2 56.32 55.85 81.21
C GLU A 2 56.37 55.68 82.74
N THR A 3 56.81 56.72 83.44
CA THR A 3 56.83 56.72 84.91
C THR A 3 55.44 56.76 85.56
N THR A 4 54.37 57.05 84.79
CA THR A 4 52.99 57.22 85.27
C THR A 4 52.04 56.11 84.84
N ASP A 5 52.28 55.46 83.71
CA ASP A 5 51.53 54.29 83.22
C ASP A 5 52.15 52.96 83.71
N GLY A 6 53.42 52.96 84.16
CA GLY A 6 54.04 51.87 84.90
C GLY A 6 55.01 51.01 84.09
N THR A 7 55.33 51.43 82.87
CA THR A 7 56.29 50.74 81.99
C THR A 7 57.74 51.17 82.27
N ASP A 8 58.73 50.33 81.97
CA ASP A 8 60.15 50.56 82.25
C ASP A 8 60.80 51.49 81.19
N PRO A 9 61.16 52.74 81.54
CA PRO A 9 61.79 53.68 80.61
C PRO A 9 63.23 53.29 80.19
N GLN A 10 63.74 52.14 80.62
CA GLN A 10 65.02 51.57 80.17
C GLN A 10 64.87 50.37 79.25
N ASP A 11 63.65 49.86 79.09
CA ASP A 11 63.34 48.80 78.15
C ASP A 11 62.59 49.42 76.97
N PRO A 12 63.19 49.48 75.77
CA PRO A 12 62.54 50.07 74.61
C PRO A 12 61.23 49.36 74.20
N CYS A 13 61.00 48.13 74.69
CA CYS A 13 59.83 47.32 74.37
C CYS A 13 58.76 47.31 75.46
N ASP A 14 59.05 47.85 76.66
CA ASP A 14 58.06 48.05 77.71
C ASP A 14 57.46 49.45 77.59
N TYR A 15 56.45 49.58 76.72
CA TYR A 15 55.71 50.83 76.53
C TYR A 15 54.21 50.57 76.35
N ASN A 16 53.42 51.62 76.54
CA ASN A 16 51.98 51.60 76.24
C ASN A 16 51.74 52.34 74.91
N PRO A 17 51.27 51.66 73.85
CA PRO A 17 51.01 52.27 72.53
C PRO A 17 50.11 53.51 72.59
N ASP A 18 49.08 53.53 73.45
CA ASP A 18 48.15 54.66 73.62
C ASP A 18 48.80 55.91 74.23
N SER A 19 50.00 55.77 74.79
CA SER A 19 50.71 56.83 75.50
C SER A 19 51.86 57.44 74.70
N ILE A 20 51.99 57.06 73.42
CA ILE A 20 52.98 57.62 72.48
C ILE A 20 52.57 59.05 72.09
N THR A 21 53.39 60.03 72.47
CA THR A 21 53.14 61.46 72.19
C THR A 21 54.34 62.17 71.55
N LEU A 22 55.43 61.44 71.31
CA LEU A 22 56.69 61.90 70.73
C LEU A 22 57.11 60.97 69.58
N PRO A 23 57.86 61.47 68.57
CA PRO A 23 58.40 60.61 67.51
C PRO A 23 59.36 59.57 68.08
N GLN A 24 59.20 58.33 67.64
CA GLN A 24 60.05 57.20 67.99
C GLN A 24 61.45 57.35 67.37
N SER A 25 62.49 57.00 68.12
CA SER A 25 63.88 57.12 67.66
C SER A 25 64.85 56.30 68.52
N GLY A 26 66.04 56.00 67.99
CA GLY A 26 67.13 55.41 68.78
C GLY A 26 66.90 53.92 69.05
N ASP A 27 67.19 53.48 70.27
CA ASP A 27 67.20 52.05 70.63
C ASP A 27 65.84 51.36 70.40
N TYR A 28 64.72 52.10 70.45
CA TYR A 28 63.38 51.60 70.07
C TYR A 28 63.31 51.17 68.60
N LEU A 29 63.81 52.00 67.67
CA LEU A 29 63.69 51.72 66.23
C LEU A 29 64.50 50.48 65.83
N THR A 30 65.56 50.17 66.57
CA THR A 30 66.42 49.01 66.32
C THR A 30 66.09 47.81 67.21
N ALA A 31 65.07 47.93 68.06
CA ALA A 31 64.57 46.81 68.86
C ALA A 31 63.65 45.95 67.99
N ASP A 32 63.48 44.71 68.45
CA ASP A 32 62.52 43.72 67.99
C ASP A 32 61.79 43.34 69.28
N CYS A 33 60.56 43.81 69.42
CA CYS A 33 59.90 43.91 70.72
C CYS A 33 58.95 42.77 71.04
N ASP A 34 58.43 42.09 70.03
CA ASP A 34 57.67 40.85 70.12
C ASP A 34 58.52 39.61 69.77
N GLY A 35 59.71 39.80 69.20
CA GLY A 35 60.69 38.75 68.97
C GLY A 35 60.46 37.98 67.67
N ASP A 36 59.79 38.57 66.70
CA ASP A 36 59.49 38.01 65.38
C ASP A 36 60.67 38.10 64.39
N GLY A 37 61.75 38.78 64.77
CA GLY A 37 62.93 39.00 63.93
C GLY A 37 62.87 40.25 63.03
N VAL A 38 61.79 41.02 63.06
CA VAL A 38 61.63 42.32 62.39
C VAL A 38 61.93 43.45 63.38
N THR A 39 62.47 44.57 62.89
CA THR A 39 62.74 45.71 63.78
C THR A 39 61.55 46.66 63.82
N ASN A 40 61.30 47.31 64.96
CA ASN A 40 60.21 48.29 65.07
C ASN A 40 60.27 49.41 64.01
N GLU A 41 61.45 49.73 63.45
CA GLU A 41 61.60 50.67 62.32
C GLU A 41 60.98 50.13 61.03
N ASP A 42 61.22 48.85 60.73
CA ASP A 42 60.69 48.16 59.56
C ASP A 42 59.17 47.94 59.73
N GLU A 43 58.72 47.48 60.89
CA GLU A 43 57.29 47.29 61.19
C GLU A 43 56.49 48.60 61.13
N THR A 44 57.04 49.69 61.68
CA THR A 44 56.40 51.02 61.54
C THR A 44 56.35 51.47 60.07
N THR A 45 57.30 51.02 59.24
CA THR A 45 57.36 51.34 57.80
C THR A 45 56.35 50.51 57.01
N ASP A 46 56.18 49.25 57.36
CA ASP A 46 55.27 48.30 56.72
C ASP A 46 53.83 48.46 57.20
N GLY A 47 53.66 49.00 58.41
CA GLY A 47 52.36 49.22 59.04
C GLY A 47 51.90 48.08 59.95
N THR A 48 52.82 47.22 60.38
CA THR A 48 52.58 46.10 61.31
C THR A 48 52.79 46.54 62.77
N ASP A 49 52.25 45.81 63.76
CA ASP A 49 52.29 46.15 65.19
C ASP A 49 53.54 45.61 65.92
N PRO A 50 54.46 46.47 66.40
CA PRO A 50 55.71 46.07 67.08
C PRO A 50 55.58 45.35 68.43
N LEU A 51 54.38 44.92 68.80
CA LEU A 51 54.09 44.15 70.02
C LEU A 51 53.29 42.87 69.71
N ASP A 52 52.98 42.61 68.44
CA ASP A 52 52.23 41.45 67.99
C ASP A 52 53.09 40.65 67.01
N GLY A 53 53.77 39.63 67.54
CA GLY A 53 54.73 38.84 66.76
C GLY A 53 54.11 38.02 65.61
N CYS A 54 52.78 38.05 65.42
CA CYS A 54 52.12 37.47 64.26
C CYS A 54 51.78 38.50 63.18
N ASP A 55 51.88 39.80 63.47
CA ASP A 55 51.70 40.89 62.52
C ASP A 55 53.06 41.38 62.05
N TYR A 56 53.59 40.80 60.97
CA TYR A 56 54.91 41.16 60.45
C TYR A 56 55.02 40.99 58.93
N VAL A 57 56.09 41.51 58.31
CA VAL A 57 56.40 41.24 56.90
C VAL A 57 57.63 40.32 56.84
N ALA A 58 57.43 39.08 56.39
CA ALA A 58 58.46 38.04 56.36
C ALA A 58 59.76 38.47 55.65
N GLU A 59 59.68 39.29 54.58
CA GLU A 59 60.85 39.81 53.86
C GLU A 59 61.80 40.66 54.74
N HIS A 60 61.31 41.19 55.85
CA HIS A 60 62.05 42.05 56.78
C HIS A 60 62.51 41.34 58.07
N GLN A 61 62.29 40.03 58.20
CA GLN A 61 62.84 39.21 59.28
C GLN A 61 64.37 39.06 59.14
N THR A 62 65.10 40.07 59.62
CA THR A 62 66.56 40.18 59.49
C THR A 62 67.30 39.91 60.81
N GLN A 63 66.58 39.84 61.93
CA GLN A 63 67.08 39.45 63.25
C GLN A 63 66.74 37.98 63.58
N PRO A 64 67.42 37.35 64.54
CA PRO A 64 67.04 36.03 65.03
C PRO A 64 65.73 36.08 65.83
N THR A 65 64.80 35.18 65.52
CA THR A 65 63.52 35.04 66.23
C THR A 65 63.69 34.58 67.68
N SER A 66 62.72 34.93 68.53
CA SER A 66 62.70 34.60 69.95
C SER A 66 62.14 33.21 70.21
N THR A 67 62.42 32.64 71.38
CA THR A 67 61.81 31.35 71.78
C THR A 67 60.32 31.44 72.05
N ASP A 68 59.81 32.65 72.32
CA ASP A 68 58.40 32.86 72.60
C ASP A 68 57.63 32.93 71.28
N TRP A 69 58.15 33.64 70.27
CA TRP A 69 57.63 33.65 68.90
C TRP A 69 57.64 32.25 68.27
N ASN A 70 58.78 31.54 68.36
CA ASN A 70 58.94 30.18 67.82
C ASN A 70 57.91 29.15 68.34
N ALA A 71 57.29 29.39 69.49
CA ALA A 71 56.35 28.47 70.13
C ALA A 71 54.88 28.87 69.94
N VAL A 72 54.62 29.99 69.25
CA VAL A 72 53.29 30.44 68.84
C VAL A 72 52.95 29.80 67.50
N ASP A 73 51.66 29.79 67.20
CA ASP A 73 51.01 29.40 65.96
C ASP A 73 50.22 30.66 65.56
N CYS A 74 50.68 31.31 64.49
CA CYS A 74 50.26 32.67 64.17
C CYS A 74 49.01 32.74 63.28
N ASP A 75 48.81 31.75 62.41
CA ASP A 75 47.66 31.65 61.50
C ASP A 75 46.59 30.63 61.97
N GLY A 76 46.93 29.82 62.98
CA GLY A 76 46.01 28.92 63.66
C GLY A 76 45.91 27.53 63.03
N ASP A 77 46.83 27.15 62.14
CA ASP A 77 46.89 25.85 61.46
C ASP A 77 47.25 24.67 62.38
N GLY A 78 47.67 24.94 63.62
CA GLY A 78 48.09 23.98 64.63
C GLY A 78 49.57 23.60 64.58
N VAL A 79 50.37 24.20 63.70
CA VAL A 79 51.83 24.09 63.58
C VAL A 79 52.48 25.29 64.27
N THR A 80 53.67 25.10 64.86
CA THR A 80 54.38 26.22 65.49
C THR A 80 55.29 26.90 64.48
N ASN A 81 55.51 28.21 64.63
CA ASN A 81 56.37 28.97 63.72
C ASN A 81 57.79 28.36 63.56
N GLU A 82 58.34 27.69 64.60
CA GLU A 82 59.63 26.97 64.50
C GLU A 82 59.54 25.72 63.61
N ASP A 83 58.45 24.96 63.72
CA ASP A 83 58.21 23.77 62.92
C ASP A 83 57.94 24.15 61.46
N GLU A 84 57.18 25.21 61.21
CA GLU A 84 56.93 25.75 59.85
C GLU A 84 58.20 26.28 59.19
N THR A 85 59.03 27.03 59.93
CA THR A 85 60.34 27.46 59.43
C THR A 85 61.24 26.25 59.11
N THR A 86 61.05 25.13 59.82
CA THR A 86 61.81 23.89 59.60
C THR A 86 61.31 23.13 58.38
N ASP A 87 59.99 23.09 58.19
CA ASP A 87 59.31 22.41 57.09
C ASP A 87 59.33 23.23 55.79
N GLY A 88 59.56 24.54 55.92
CA GLY A 88 59.63 25.49 54.81
C GLY A 88 58.28 26.06 54.41
N THR A 89 57.33 26.09 55.34
CA THR A 89 55.98 26.65 55.20
C THR A 89 55.90 28.06 55.83
N ASP A 90 54.85 28.84 55.57
CA ASP A 90 54.72 30.25 55.95
C ASP A 90 53.85 30.46 57.21
N PRO A 91 54.42 30.92 58.34
CA PRO A 91 53.69 31.13 59.61
C PRO A 91 52.57 32.17 59.64
N GLN A 92 52.21 32.75 58.49
CA GLN A 92 51.09 33.67 58.35
C GLN A 92 50.05 33.18 57.34
N ASP A 93 50.31 32.08 56.66
CA ASP A 93 49.40 31.53 55.65
C ASP A 93 48.78 30.24 56.19
N PRO A 94 47.53 30.29 56.68
CA PRO A 94 46.88 29.12 57.29
C PRO A 94 46.73 27.93 56.34
N CYS A 95 46.98 28.11 55.04
CA CYS A 95 46.90 27.07 54.02
C CYS A 95 48.28 26.55 53.56
N ASP A 96 49.37 27.18 53.98
CA ASP A 96 50.73 26.67 53.76
C ASP A 96 51.23 26.01 55.04
N TYR A 97 50.92 24.72 55.20
CA TYR A 97 51.35 23.96 56.38
C TYR A 97 51.65 22.50 56.06
N ASN A 98 52.33 21.84 57.00
CA ASN A 98 52.59 20.41 56.93
C ASN A 98 51.69 19.66 57.94
N PRO A 99 50.69 18.88 57.48
CA PRO A 99 49.78 18.15 58.35
C PRO A 99 50.47 17.21 59.36
N ASP A 100 51.64 16.67 59.03
CA ASP A 100 52.42 15.79 59.93
C ASP A 100 53.03 16.54 61.14
N SER A 101 53.10 17.87 61.07
CA SER A 101 53.72 18.75 62.09
C SER A 101 52.70 19.45 63.00
N ILE A 102 51.41 19.16 62.85
CA ILE A 102 50.36 19.67 63.73
C ILE A 102 50.57 19.13 65.15
N THR A 103 50.83 20.04 66.10
CA THR A 103 51.02 19.70 67.52
C THR A 103 50.14 20.53 68.46
N LEU A 104 49.48 21.57 67.94
CA LEU A 104 48.54 22.45 68.63
C LEU A 104 47.11 22.26 68.06
N PRO A 105 46.07 22.68 68.79
CA PRO A 105 44.71 22.68 68.27
C PRO A 105 44.54 23.78 67.21
N GLN A 106 44.04 23.40 66.05
CA GLN A 106 43.63 24.32 64.99
C GLN A 106 42.57 25.31 65.47
N SER A 107 42.70 26.58 65.07
CA SER A 107 41.86 27.68 65.52
C SER A 107 41.97 28.91 64.59
N GLY A 108 41.30 30.01 64.94
CA GLY A 108 41.59 31.31 64.31
C GLY A 108 41.30 31.35 62.81
N ASP A 109 42.26 31.90 62.05
CA ASP A 109 42.12 32.19 60.62
C ASP A 109 42.06 30.89 59.80
N TYR A 110 42.79 29.84 60.21
CA TYR A 110 42.68 28.49 59.67
C TYR A 110 41.25 27.97 59.58
N LEU A 111 40.46 28.06 60.66
CA LEU A 111 39.09 27.52 60.66
C LEU A 111 38.16 28.21 59.65
N THR A 112 38.47 29.44 59.27
CA THR A 112 37.68 30.23 58.32
C THR A 112 38.27 30.26 56.92
N ALA A 113 39.47 29.69 56.74
CA ALA A 113 40.10 29.53 55.45
C ALA A 113 39.43 28.40 54.66
N ASP A 114 39.67 28.44 53.36
CA ASP A 114 39.27 27.47 52.34
C ASP A 114 40.59 27.21 51.58
N CYS A 115 41.28 26.14 51.97
CA CYS A 115 42.70 25.98 51.65
C CYS A 115 42.97 25.26 50.33
N ASP A 116 42.04 24.44 49.87
CA ASP A 116 42.03 23.84 48.53
C ASP A 116 41.17 24.61 47.53
N GLY A 117 40.32 25.53 48.01
CA GLY A 117 39.55 26.43 47.17
C GLY A 117 38.27 25.80 46.63
N ASP A 118 37.76 24.75 47.28
CA ASP A 118 36.52 24.06 46.92
C ASP A 118 35.25 24.82 47.36
N GLY A 119 35.40 25.94 48.08
CA GLY A 119 34.30 26.75 48.59
C GLY A 119 33.76 26.32 49.95
N VAL A 120 34.31 25.28 50.58
CA VAL A 120 34.05 24.81 51.94
C VAL A 120 35.12 25.38 52.88
N THR A 121 34.76 25.62 54.14
CA THR A 121 35.75 26.12 55.12
C THR A 121 36.36 24.97 55.89
N ASN A 122 37.61 25.09 56.31
CA ASN A 122 38.29 24.05 57.10
C ASN A 122 37.51 23.65 58.38
N GLU A 123 36.72 24.56 58.98
CA GLU A 123 35.82 24.23 60.11
C GLU A 123 34.69 23.27 59.71
N ASP A 124 34.08 23.49 58.55
CA ASP A 124 33.00 22.66 58.02
C ASP A 124 33.56 21.30 57.57
N GLU A 125 34.70 21.28 56.89
CA GLU A 125 35.38 20.04 56.47
C GLU A 125 35.82 19.18 57.66
N THR A 126 36.39 19.79 58.69
CA THR A 126 36.72 19.09 59.95
C THR A 126 35.46 18.49 60.59
N THR A 127 34.31 19.14 60.41
CA THR A 127 33.02 18.68 60.95
C THR A 127 32.44 17.52 60.15
N ASP A 128 32.59 17.56 58.84
CA ASP A 128 32.12 16.52 57.90
C ASP A 128 33.06 15.33 57.82
N GLY A 129 34.34 15.54 58.14
CA GLY A 129 35.41 14.56 58.07
C GLY A 129 36.07 14.48 56.70
N THR A 130 36.04 15.56 55.93
CA THR A 130 36.75 15.73 54.65
C THR A 130 38.14 16.38 54.86
N ASP A 131 39.01 16.34 53.86
CA ASP A 131 40.41 16.79 53.94
C ASP A 131 40.62 18.23 53.42
N PRO A 132 40.96 19.22 54.27
CA PRO A 132 41.11 20.64 53.91
C PRO A 132 42.22 21.02 52.93
N LEU A 133 42.86 20.04 52.31
CA LEU A 133 43.91 20.22 51.31
C LEU A 133 43.62 19.42 50.03
N ASP A 134 42.44 18.80 49.93
CA ASP A 134 42.02 17.98 48.80
C ASP A 134 40.66 18.47 48.29
N GLY A 135 40.68 19.34 47.27
CA GLY A 135 39.48 20.01 46.78
C GLY A 135 38.43 19.08 46.16
N CYS A 136 38.72 17.79 46.03
CA CYS A 136 37.76 16.77 45.61
C CYS A 136 37.15 15.97 46.77
N ASP A 137 37.67 16.12 47.99
CA ASP A 137 37.07 15.57 49.21
C ASP A 137 36.26 16.65 49.91
N TYR A 138 34.98 16.78 49.56
CA TYR A 138 34.12 17.81 50.14
C TYR A 138 32.65 17.39 50.25
N VAL A 139 31.85 18.16 50.97
CA VAL A 139 30.39 17.99 51.00
C VAL A 139 29.74 19.17 50.29
N ALA A 140 29.16 18.92 49.11
CA ALA A 140 28.56 19.94 48.25
C ALA A 140 27.53 20.86 48.96
N GLU A 141 26.78 20.33 49.96
CA GLU A 141 25.82 21.14 50.73
C GLU A 141 26.48 22.27 51.56
N HIS A 142 27.79 22.20 51.81
CA HIS A 142 28.56 23.17 52.60
C HIS A 142 29.48 24.07 51.78
N GLN A 143 29.45 24.00 50.45
CA GLN A 143 30.10 24.97 49.57
C GLN A 143 29.42 26.35 49.68
N THR A 144 29.88 27.16 50.61
CA THR A 144 29.29 28.47 50.95
C THR A 144 30.16 29.66 50.57
N GLN A 145 31.42 29.42 50.23
CA GLN A 145 32.37 30.39 49.68
C GLN A 145 32.46 30.26 48.15
N PRO A 146 33.00 31.28 47.44
CA PRO A 146 33.31 31.16 46.02
C PRO A 146 34.48 30.19 45.79
N THR A 147 34.33 29.28 44.83
CA THR A 147 35.37 28.34 44.42
C THR A 147 36.55 29.03 43.73
N SER A 148 37.71 28.38 43.78
CA SER A 148 38.96 28.85 43.18
C SER A 148 39.07 28.50 41.70
N THR A 149 39.98 29.16 40.98
CA THR A 149 40.25 28.81 39.58
C THR A 149 40.96 27.48 39.42
N ASP A 150 41.63 27.00 40.47
CA ASP A 150 42.35 25.75 40.45
C ASP A 150 41.35 24.60 40.62
N TRP A 151 40.48 24.68 41.62
CA TRP A 151 39.34 23.76 41.81
C TRP A 151 38.42 23.70 40.58
N ASN A 152 38.07 24.86 39.99
CA ASN A 152 37.24 24.90 38.78
C ASN A 152 37.83 24.13 37.58
N ALA A 153 39.15 23.95 37.53
CA ALA A 153 39.86 23.27 36.46
C ALA A 153 40.21 21.81 36.79
N GLU A 154 39.87 21.36 38.00
CA GLU A 154 39.96 19.96 38.41
C GLU A 154 38.78 19.16 37.85
N ASP A 155 38.94 17.85 37.91
CA ASP A 155 38.03 16.79 37.45
C ASP A 155 38.05 15.77 38.59
N CYS A 156 37.08 15.88 39.49
CA CYS A 156 37.15 15.25 40.80
C CYS A 156 36.72 13.78 40.79
N ASP A 157 35.85 13.38 39.88
CA ASP A 157 35.38 12.00 39.73
C ASP A 157 36.05 11.24 38.55
N GLY A 158 36.77 11.96 37.69
CA GLY A 158 37.56 11.41 36.59
C GLY A 158 36.76 11.20 35.31
N ASP A 159 35.56 11.77 35.17
CA ASP A 159 34.69 11.63 34.00
C ASP A 159 35.21 12.38 32.75
N GLY A 160 36.25 13.21 32.91
CA GLY A 160 36.87 14.03 31.88
C GLY A 160 36.24 15.40 31.67
N VAL A 161 35.26 15.80 32.48
CA VAL A 161 34.64 17.12 32.53
C VAL A 161 35.27 17.91 33.69
N THR A 162 35.32 19.24 33.56
CA THR A 162 35.85 20.08 34.64
C THR A 162 34.74 20.47 35.60
N ASN A 163 35.06 20.66 36.88
CA ASN A 163 34.09 21.09 37.90
C ASN A 163 33.31 22.37 37.48
N GLU A 164 33.93 23.30 36.73
CA GLU A 164 33.25 24.50 36.18
C GLU A 164 32.24 24.16 35.06
N ASP A 165 32.59 23.25 34.16
CA ASP A 165 31.72 22.81 33.07
C ASP A 165 30.54 22.01 33.63
N GLU A 166 30.76 21.15 34.62
CA GLU A 166 29.69 20.41 35.30
C GLU A 166 28.73 21.31 36.07
N THR A 167 29.25 22.29 36.80
CA THR A 167 28.42 23.32 37.44
C THR A 167 27.58 24.08 36.40
N THR A 168 28.11 24.28 35.20
CA THR A 168 27.42 24.95 34.09
C THR A 168 26.34 24.08 33.47
N ASP A 169 26.62 22.79 33.30
CA ASP A 169 25.72 21.79 32.73
C ASP A 169 24.67 21.28 33.75
N GLY A 170 24.93 21.51 35.04
CA GLY A 170 24.07 21.11 36.14
C GLY A 170 24.27 19.66 36.56
N THR A 171 25.45 19.10 36.33
CA THR A 171 25.90 17.77 36.73
C THR A 171 26.72 17.84 38.04
N ASP A 172 27.02 16.69 38.67
CA ASP A 172 27.62 16.61 40.01
C ASP A 172 29.11 16.25 39.96
N PRO A 173 30.03 17.17 40.34
CA PRO A 173 31.48 16.93 40.25
C PRO A 173 32.07 15.82 41.12
N GLN A 174 31.25 15.10 41.88
CA GLN A 174 31.67 13.93 42.65
C GLN A 174 31.00 12.63 42.17
N ASP A 175 30.10 12.69 41.19
CA ASP A 175 29.40 11.53 40.67
C ASP A 175 29.87 11.21 39.25
N PRO A 176 30.76 10.22 39.07
CA PRO A 176 31.34 9.91 37.76
C PRO A 176 30.31 9.45 36.72
N CYS A 177 29.06 9.24 37.11
CA CYS A 177 27.97 8.85 36.24
C CYS A 177 26.96 9.98 35.96
N ASP A 178 27.12 11.15 36.58
CA ASP A 178 26.35 12.35 36.29
C ASP A 178 27.24 13.33 35.53
N TYR A 179 27.28 13.20 34.19
CA TYR A 179 28.07 14.08 33.36
C TYR A 179 27.46 14.31 31.99
N ASN A 180 27.97 15.33 31.28
CA ASN A 180 27.60 15.62 29.91
C ASN A 180 28.72 15.19 28.94
N PRO A 181 28.50 14.15 28.11
CA PRO A 181 29.50 13.66 27.16
C PRO A 181 30.04 14.73 26.19
N ASP A 182 29.25 15.75 25.86
CA ASP A 182 29.67 16.85 24.96
C ASP A 182 30.68 17.82 25.62
N SER A 183 30.80 17.79 26.95
CA SER A 183 31.65 18.68 27.76
C SER A 183 32.97 18.03 28.17
N ILE A 184 33.25 16.79 27.74
CA ILE A 184 34.52 16.12 28.01
C ILE A 184 35.66 16.87 27.33
N THR A 185 36.57 17.43 28.13
CA THR A 185 37.76 18.14 27.64
C THR A 185 39.07 17.58 28.21
N LEU A 186 38.98 16.72 29.22
CA LEU A 186 40.09 16.05 29.88
C LEU A 186 40.07 14.53 29.61
N PRO A 187 41.20 13.82 29.81
CA PRO A 187 41.22 12.38 29.71
C PRO A 187 40.52 11.74 30.91
N GLN A 188 39.55 10.87 30.63
CA GLN A 188 38.82 10.10 31.62
C GLN A 188 39.76 9.19 32.43
N SER A 189 39.56 9.10 33.73
CA SER A 189 40.44 8.42 34.68
C SER A 189 39.73 8.03 35.98
N GLY A 190 40.48 7.68 37.02
CA GLY A 190 39.94 7.63 38.39
C GLY A 190 38.73 6.71 38.59
N ASP A 191 37.75 7.25 39.32
CA ASP A 191 36.56 6.53 39.76
C ASP A 191 35.61 6.24 38.59
N TYR A 192 35.52 7.15 37.61
CA TYR A 192 34.83 6.94 36.33
C TYR A 192 35.19 5.62 35.66
N LEU A 193 36.48 5.32 35.48
CA LEU A 193 36.89 4.08 34.79
C LEU A 193 36.40 2.80 35.48
N THR A 194 36.14 2.87 36.79
CA THR A 194 35.68 1.72 37.60
C THR A 194 34.18 1.72 37.87
N ALA A 195 33.49 2.80 37.50
CA ALA A 195 32.05 2.93 37.59
C ALA A 195 31.37 2.08 36.51
N ASP A 196 30.07 1.85 36.73
CA ASP A 196 29.13 1.14 35.87
C ASP A 196 27.89 2.05 35.85
N CYS A 197 27.87 2.99 34.91
CA CYS A 197 27.01 4.17 35.00
C CYS A 197 25.59 3.93 34.52
N ASP A 198 25.38 2.99 33.60
CA ASP A 198 24.06 2.54 33.17
C ASP A 198 23.56 1.30 33.96
N GLY A 199 24.43 0.67 34.74
CA GLY A 199 24.09 -0.44 35.61
C GLY A 199 23.96 -1.77 34.87
N ASP A 200 24.54 -1.91 33.69
CA ASP A 200 24.54 -3.13 32.89
C ASP A 200 25.52 -4.21 33.41
N GLY A 201 26.36 -3.86 34.39
CA GLY A 201 27.35 -4.75 34.99
C GLY A 201 28.73 -4.72 34.32
N VAL A 202 28.94 -3.90 33.30
CA VAL A 202 30.21 -3.60 32.64
C VAL A 202 30.75 -2.29 33.22
N THR A 203 32.08 -2.17 33.32
CA THR A 203 32.68 -0.91 33.80
C THR A 203 33.03 0.00 32.63
N ASN A 204 32.99 1.32 32.82
CA ASN A 204 33.31 2.30 31.78
C ASN A 204 34.70 2.07 31.12
N GLU A 205 35.69 1.52 31.84
CA GLU A 205 37.00 1.12 31.26
C GLU A 205 36.87 0.01 30.20
N ASP A 206 36.05 -1.00 30.48
CA ASP A 206 35.82 -2.14 29.59
C ASP A 206 34.98 -1.68 28.38
N GLU A 207 33.97 -0.85 28.60
CA GLU A 207 33.14 -0.29 27.53
C GLU A 207 33.92 0.63 26.59
N THR A 208 34.77 1.50 27.14
CA THR A 208 35.69 2.31 26.34
C THR A 208 36.62 1.44 25.50
N THR A 209 37.00 0.26 26.02
CA THR A 209 37.87 -0.69 25.32
C THR A 209 37.13 -1.42 24.20
N ASP A 210 35.86 -1.76 24.42
CA ASP A 210 34.99 -2.46 23.48
C ASP A 210 34.36 -1.53 22.44
N GLY A 211 34.29 -0.24 22.75
CA GLY A 211 33.64 0.79 21.95
C GLY A 211 32.12 0.84 22.14
N THR A 212 31.63 0.48 23.33
CA THR A 212 30.23 0.62 23.75
C THR A 212 30.03 1.91 24.57
N ASP A 213 28.78 2.36 24.73
CA ASP A 213 28.41 3.62 25.39
C ASP A 213 28.12 3.46 26.89
N PRO A 214 28.94 4.04 27.79
CA PRO A 214 28.77 3.91 29.25
C PRO A 214 27.49 4.46 29.88
N LEU A 215 26.64 5.12 29.08
CA LEU A 215 25.34 5.64 29.51
C LEU A 215 24.15 4.90 28.88
N ASP A 216 24.40 3.89 28.04
CA ASP A 216 23.37 3.09 27.38
C ASP A 216 23.49 1.61 27.77
N GLY A 217 22.72 1.20 28.77
CA GLY A 217 22.78 -0.17 29.31
C GLY A 217 22.35 -1.28 28.34
N CYS A 218 21.95 -0.95 27.12
CA CYS A 218 21.71 -1.92 26.06
C CYS A 218 22.87 -2.02 25.06
N ASP A 219 23.85 -1.12 25.11
CA ASP A 219 25.08 -1.16 24.34
C ASP A 219 26.22 -1.70 25.21
N TYR A 220 26.42 -3.02 25.20
CA TYR A 220 27.45 -3.64 26.02
C TYR A 220 28.02 -4.92 25.43
N VAL A 221 29.09 -5.45 26.03
CA VAL A 221 29.62 -6.78 25.68
C VAL A 221 29.40 -7.74 26.84
N ALA A 222 28.49 -8.70 26.65
CA ALA A 222 28.10 -9.67 27.69
C ALA A 222 29.28 -10.45 28.32
N GLU A 223 30.39 -10.66 27.59
CA GLU A 223 31.59 -11.31 28.14
C GLU A 223 32.29 -10.48 29.24
N HIS A 224 32.03 -9.18 29.32
CA HIS A 224 32.63 -8.23 30.27
C HIS A 224 31.70 -7.78 31.40
N GLN A 225 30.47 -8.33 31.47
CA GLN A 225 29.58 -8.14 32.63
C GLN A 225 30.16 -8.81 33.88
N THR A 226 31.02 -8.08 34.59
CA THR A 226 31.76 -8.58 35.77
C THR A 226 31.24 -8.04 37.09
N GLN A 227 30.42 -6.98 37.04
CA GLN A 227 29.72 -6.39 38.18
C GLN A 227 28.26 -6.88 38.27
N PRO A 228 27.58 -6.70 39.41
CA PRO A 228 26.15 -6.97 39.53
C PRO A 228 25.32 -5.93 38.79
N THR A 229 24.38 -6.37 37.95
CA THR A 229 23.48 -5.48 37.22
C THR A 229 22.47 -4.75 38.13
N SER A 230 22.05 -3.56 37.71
CA SER A 230 21.11 -2.69 38.41
C SER A 230 19.66 -3.15 38.26
N THR A 231 18.77 -2.69 39.13
CA THR A 231 17.34 -3.00 39.00
C THR A 231 16.68 -2.36 37.78
N ASP A 232 17.26 -1.26 37.30
CA ASP A 232 16.71 -0.50 36.18
C ASP A 232 17.07 -1.23 34.88
N TRP A 233 18.33 -1.65 34.71
CA TRP A 233 18.76 -2.52 33.61
C TRP A 233 17.96 -3.83 33.55
N ASN A 234 17.77 -4.50 34.69
CA ASN A 234 17.03 -5.76 34.78
C ASN A 234 15.57 -5.66 34.30
N ALA A 235 14.97 -4.47 34.32
CA ALA A 235 13.57 -4.23 33.95
C ALA A 235 13.38 -3.76 32.51
N VAL A 236 14.47 -3.45 31.80
CA VAL A 236 14.48 -3.06 30.38
C VAL A 236 14.48 -4.33 29.51
N ASP A 237 14.12 -4.15 28.25
CA ASP A 237 14.14 -5.12 27.15
C ASP A 237 15.02 -4.49 26.07
N CYS A 238 16.25 -4.98 25.95
CA CYS A 238 17.30 -4.32 25.16
C CYS A 238 17.24 -4.67 23.67
N ASP A 239 16.81 -5.87 23.31
CA ASP A 239 16.68 -6.30 21.92
C ASP A 239 15.26 -6.13 21.34
N GLY A 240 14.29 -5.79 22.21
CA GLY A 240 12.93 -5.44 21.85
C GLY A 240 12.05 -6.64 21.55
N ASP A 241 12.37 -7.84 22.03
CA ASP A 241 11.58 -9.06 21.83
C ASP A 241 10.36 -9.18 22.77
N GLY A 242 10.24 -8.27 23.73
CA GLY A 242 9.17 -8.23 24.74
C GLY A 242 9.49 -8.97 26.05
N VAL A 243 10.72 -9.47 26.23
CA VAL A 243 11.23 -10.13 27.43
C VAL A 243 12.21 -9.19 28.14
N THR A 244 12.14 -9.12 29.46
CA THR A 244 13.08 -8.28 30.22
C THR A 244 14.41 -8.99 30.43
N ASN A 245 15.50 -8.22 30.53
CA ASN A 245 16.85 -8.75 30.77
C ASN A 245 16.94 -9.71 31.99
N GLU A 246 16.16 -9.49 33.07
CA GLU A 246 16.10 -10.40 34.22
C GLU A 246 15.50 -11.77 33.88
N ASP A 247 14.41 -11.78 33.10
CA ASP A 247 13.71 -13.00 32.68
C ASP A 247 14.58 -13.79 31.71
N GLU A 248 15.27 -13.12 30.80
CA GLU A 248 16.21 -13.75 29.86
C GLU A 248 17.42 -14.35 30.55
N THR A 249 18.03 -13.62 31.47
CA THR A 249 19.13 -14.15 32.31
C THR A 249 18.66 -15.39 33.08
N THR A 250 17.40 -15.41 33.51
CA THR A 250 16.79 -16.54 34.23
C THR A 250 16.53 -17.74 33.32
N ASP A 251 16.09 -17.49 32.10
CA ASP A 251 15.78 -18.51 31.09
C ASP A 251 17.03 -19.01 30.35
N GLY A 252 18.12 -18.24 30.42
CA GLY A 252 19.39 -18.52 29.76
C GLY A 252 19.41 -18.13 28.29
N THR A 253 18.66 -17.09 27.94
CA THR A 253 18.62 -16.44 26.61
C THR A 253 19.47 -15.15 26.63
N ASP A 254 19.67 -14.51 25.47
CA ASP A 254 20.65 -13.43 25.29
C ASP A 254 19.96 -12.07 25.11
N PRO A 255 20.07 -11.13 26.09
CA PRO A 255 19.37 -9.84 26.03
C PRO A 255 19.74 -8.86 24.92
N GLN A 256 20.65 -9.26 24.03
CA GLN A 256 21.01 -8.49 22.83
C GLN A 256 20.64 -9.22 21.53
N ASP A 257 20.12 -10.45 21.59
CA ASP A 257 19.73 -11.23 20.41
C ASP A 257 18.20 -11.39 20.37
N PRO A 258 17.49 -10.58 19.57
CA PRO A 258 16.02 -10.58 19.51
C PRO A 258 15.42 -11.90 19.02
N CYS A 259 16.26 -12.84 18.57
CA CYS A 259 15.89 -14.18 18.12
C CYS A 259 16.29 -15.29 19.10
N ASP A 260 16.97 -14.98 20.19
CA ASP A 260 17.24 -15.92 21.29
C ASP A 260 16.39 -15.51 22.48
N TYR A 261 15.16 -16.02 22.56
CA TYR A 261 14.26 -15.74 23.67
C TYR A 261 13.32 -16.89 23.99
N ASN A 262 12.63 -16.77 25.14
CA ASN A 262 11.60 -17.72 25.56
C ASN A 262 10.19 -17.11 25.34
N PRO A 263 9.40 -17.62 24.38
CA PRO A 263 8.06 -17.10 24.11
C PRO A 263 7.08 -17.13 25.30
N ASP A 264 7.31 -18.02 26.28
CA ASP A 264 6.48 -18.09 27.49
C ASP A 264 6.76 -16.94 28.50
N SER A 265 7.87 -16.21 28.32
CA SER A 265 8.38 -15.15 29.21
C SER A 265 8.15 -13.73 28.67
N ILE A 266 7.50 -13.59 27.50
CA ILE A 266 7.10 -12.28 26.97
C ILE A 266 6.10 -11.62 27.93
N THR A 267 6.49 -10.50 28.52
CA THR A 267 5.66 -9.71 29.44
C THR A 267 5.50 -8.25 29.02
N LEU A 268 6.36 -7.76 28.13
CA LEU A 268 6.30 -6.45 27.50
C LEU A 268 5.73 -6.57 26.08
N THR A 269 5.56 -5.43 25.42
CA THR A 269 5.14 -5.40 24.01
C THR A 269 6.38 -5.39 23.15
N PRO A 270 6.54 -6.35 22.21
CA PRO A 270 7.68 -6.36 21.31
C PRO A 270 7.79 -5.07 20.48
N SER A 271 9.01 -4.74 20.08
CA SER A 271 9.35 -3.56 19.29
C SER A 271 8.98 -3.73 17.82
N ALA A 272 8.87 -2.61 17.09
CA ALA A 272 8.65 -2.65 15.64
C ALA A 272 9.83 -3.25 14.87
N ASP A 273 11.05 -3.10 15.41
CA ASP A 273 12.24 -3.70 14.81
C ASP A 273 12.17 -5.22 14.93
N TRP A 274 11.83 -5.75 16.12
CA TRP A 274 11.56 -7.17 16.32
C TRP A 274 10.43 -7.69 15.42
N GLU A 275 9.31 -6.97 15.31
CA GLU A 275 8.18 -7.37 14.45
C GLU A 275 8.57 -7.51 12.98
N SER A 276 9.62 -6.79 12.53
CA SER A 276 10.13 -6.80 11.16
C SER A 276 11.23 -7.81 10.89
N LEU A 277 11.78 -8.45 11.94
CA LEU A 277 12.75 -9.53 11.81
C LEU A 277 12.09 -10.83 11.38
N ASP A 278 12.90 -11.78 10.92
CA ASP A 278 12.52 -13.15 10.56
C ASP A 278 13.52 -14.09 11.24
N CYS A 279 13.20 -14.46 12.48
CA CYS A 279 14.16 -15.10 13.38
C CYS A 279 14.47 -16.56 12.97
N ASP A 280 13.50 -17.27 12.40
CA ASP A 280 13.70 -18.64 11.94
C ASP A 280 14.08 -18.75 10.45
N ASN A 281 14.10 -17.61 9.75
CA ASN A 281 14.48 -17.42 8.35
C ASN A 281 13.55 -18.14 7.36
N ASP A 282 12.27 -18.24 7.67
CA ASP A 282 11.27 -18.89 6.81
C ASP A 282 10.58 -17.94 5.81
N GLY A 283 10.88 -16.65 5.90
CA GLY A 283 10.37 -15.58 5.04
C GLY A 283 9.14 -14.85 5.59
N ASN A 284 8.59 -15.26 6.73
CA ASN A 284 7.51 -14.59 7.43
C ASN A 284 8.06 -13.73 8.58
N PRO A 285 7.77 -12.43 8.61
CA PRO A 285 8.27 -11.57 9.69
C PRO A 285 7.56 -11.90 11.01
N ASN A 286 8.30 -11.83 12.11
CA ASN A 286 7.89 -12.17 13.47
C ASN A 286 6.50 -11.62 13.85
N GLY A 287 6.16 -10.40 13.42
CA GLY A 287 4.86 -9.77 13.72
C GLY A 287 3.65 -10.44 13.08
N THR A 288 3.83 -11.13 11.94
CA THR A 288 2.79 -11.95 11.28
C THR A 288 3.03 -13.46 11.40
N ASP A 289 4.14 -13.84 12.02
CA ASP A 289 4.61 -15.20 12.15
C ASP A 289 3.88 -15.97 13.28
N PRO A 290 3.20 -17.09 12.96
CA PRO A 290 2.64 -17.99 13.97
C PRO A 290 3.68 -18.64 14.90
N ASN A 291 4.91 -18.89 14.44
CA ASN A 291 6.00 -19.49 15.21
C ASN A 291 7.39 -18.84 14.91
N PRO A 292 7.65 -17.62 15.44
CA PRO A 292 8.85 -16.83 15.10
C PRO A 292 10.23 -17.49 15.29
N LEU A 293 10.32 -18.60 16.02
CA LEU A 293 11.59 -19.27 16.33
C LEU A 293 11.77 -20.60 15.59
N VAL A 294 10.73 -21.13 14.95
CA VAL A 294 10.78 -22.48 14.36
C VAL A 294 9.86 -22.59 13.16
N ALA A 295 10.47 -22.68 11.98
CA ALA A 295 9.72 -22.81 10.75
C ALA A 295 8.88 -24.09 10.71
N THR A 296 7.58 -23.93 10.51
CA THR A 296 6.63 -25.04 10.47
C THR A 296 5.75 -25.07 9.21
N ALA A 297 5.16 -26.23 8.97
CA ALA A 297 4.10 -26.39 7.99
C ALA A 297 3.03 -27.28 8.59
N THR A 298 1.77 -26.93 8.37
CA THR A 298 0.60 -27.54 8.98
C THR A 298 -0.16 -28.38 7.95
N ASP A 299 -0.66 -29.55 8.36
CA ASP A 299 -1.41 -30.42 7.46
C ASP A 299 -2.71 -29.76 6.95
N ASP A 300 -2.92 -29.84 5.64
CA ASP A 300 -4.12 -29.34 4.96
C ASP A 300 -5.13 -30.42 4.64
N SER A 301 -6.36 -30.02 4.35
CA SER A 301 -7.36 -30.95 3.85
C SER A 301 -8.30 -30.33 2.83
N GLY A 302 -8.78 -31.16 1.92
CA GLY A 302 -9.79 -30.80 0.94
C GLY A 302 -10.68 -31.98 0.58
N SER A 303 -11.71 -31.71 -0.21
CA SER A 303 -12.58 -32.77 -0.75
C SER A 303 -13.12 -32.39 -2.11
N THR A 304 -13.19 -33.37 -3.00
CA THR A 304 -13.77 -33.22 -4.34
C THR A 304 -14.24 -34.59 -4.84
N GLN A 305 -14.98 -34.63 -5.93
CA GLN A 305 -15.26 -35.85 -6.67
C GLN A 305 -14.06 -36.24 -7.55
N ALA A 306 -14.03 -37.48 -8.04
CA ALA A 306 -13.02 -37.85 -9.02
C ALA A 306 -13.20 -37.03 -10.30
N LEU A 307 -12.09 -36.75 -11.00
CA LEU A 307 -12.06 -35.93 -12.22
C LEU A 307 -12.48 -34.46 -12.06
N THR A 308 -12.84 -34.02 -10.85
CA THR A 308 -13.17 -32.63 -10.53
C THR A 308 -12.00 -31.97 -9.80
N GLU A 309 -11.54 -30.83 -10.31
CA GLU A 309 -10.44 -30.07 -9.71
C GLU A 309 -10.81 -29.54 -8.31
N VAL A 310 -9.85 -29.56 -7.39
CA VAL A 310 -9.91 -28.86 -6.11
C VAL A 310 -8.74 -27.89 -6.00
N VAL A 311 -9.00 -26.73 -5.41
CA VAL A 311 -8.01 -25.69 -5.13
C VAL A 311 -7.93 -25.51 -3.61
N ILE A 312 -6.73 -25.53 -3.05
CA ILE A 312 -6.47 -25.42 -1.61
C ILE A 312 -5.33 -24.40 -1.45
N ASN A 313 -5.50 -23.40 -0.59
CA ASN A 313 -4.38 -22.56 -0.17
C ASN A 313 -3.61 -23.31 0.91
N ILE A 314 -2.41 -23.78 0.58
CA ILE A 314 -1.58 -24.59 1.48
C ILE A 314 -0.60 -23.74 2.30
N LEU A 315 -0.53 -22.42 2.03
CA LEU A 315 0.29 -21.50 2.81
C LEU A 315 -0.53 -20.70 3.83
N GLU A 316 -1.86 -20.83 3.84
CA GLU A 316 -2.74 -20.02 4.72
C GLU A 316 -2.56 -20.31 6.21
N ASN A 317 -2.16 -21.53 6.54
CA ASN A 317 -1.95 -22.08 7.88
C ASN A 317 -0.51 -22.55 8.11
N ASP A 318 0.36 -22.28 7.15
CA ASP A 318 1.79 -22.50 7.27
C ASP A 318 2.43 -21.23 7.78
N ASP A 319 3.66 -21.42 8.25
CA ASP A 319 4.55 -20.38 8.75
C ASP A 319 5.13 -19.55 7.59
N TYR A 320 4.97 -20.01 6.35
CA TYR A 320 5.56 -19.39 5.16
C TYR A 320 4.57 -18.51 4.40
N LEU A 321 5.03 -17.36 3.91
CA LEU A 321 4.26 -16.48 3.03
C LEU A 321 4.43 -16.83 1.54
N SER A 322 3.45 -16.43 0.72
CA SER A 322 3.54 -16.58 -0.75
C SER A 322 4.46 -15.51 -1.37
N ASN A 323 5.00 -15.71 -2.58
CA ASN A 323 5.87 -14.69 -3.20
C ASN A 323 5.12 -13.41 -3.62
N SER A 324 3.78 -13.45 -3.71
CA SER A 324 2.97 -12.26 -3.97
C SER A 324 2.59 -11.50 -2.69
N ASP A 325 2.89 -12.05 -1.51
CA ASP A 325 2.65 -11.36 -0.24
C ASP A 325 3.69 -10.25 -0.05
N PRO A 326 3.28 -8.99 0.17
CA PRO A 326 4.20 -7.88 0.34
C PRO A 326 5.09 -7.98 1.59
N ASN A 327 4.70 -8.79 2.58
CA ASN A 327 5.48 -8.99 3.80
C ASN A 327 6.46 -10.15 3.70
N ASN A 328 6.49 -10.90 2.59
CA ASN A 328 7.44 -11.98 2.41
C ASN A 328 8.88 -11.43 2.33
N LEU A 329 9.70 -11.76 3.33
CA LEU A 329 11.10 -11.34 3.44
C LEU A 329 12.06 -12.27 2.68
N GLY A 330 11.55 -13.34 2.09
CA GLY A 330 12.33 -14.34 1.37
C GLY A 330 11.76 -14.70 0.00
N THR A 331 12.21 -15.86 -0.49
CA THR A 331 11.71 -16.46 -1.74
C THR A 331 11.17 -17.84 -1.45
N THR A 332 9.86 -17.99 -1.54
CA THR A 332 9.13 -19.22 -1.26
C THR A 332 9.20 -20.17 -2.45
N SER A 333 9.49 -21.45 -2.15
CA SER A 333 9.53 -22.54 -3.11
C SER A 333 8.70 -23.72 -2.61
N LEU A 334 7.81 -24.23 -3.47
CA LEU A 334 6.94 -25.37 -3.18
C LEU A 334 7.35 -26.59 -4.00
N THR A 335 7.54 -27.73 -3.34
CA THR A 335 7.90 -28.98 -4.02
C THR A 335 7.15 -30.19 -3.48
N ARG A 336 6.81 -31.14 -4.36
CA ARG A 336 6.22 -32.41 -3.94
C ARG A 336 7.33 -33.38 -3.55
N ILE A 337 7.32 -33.82 -2.31
CA ILE A 337 8.30 -34.78 -1.77
C ILE A 337 7.70 -36.19 -1.51
N GLY A 338 6.38 -36.34 -1.52
CA GLY A 338 5.73 -37.63 -1.27
C GLY A 338 4.21 -37.67 -1.52
N GLY A 339 3.53 -38.63 -0.88
CA GLY A 339 2.10 -38.88 -1.00
C GLY A 339 1.73 -39.91 -2.07
N ASP A 340 0.51 -40.44 -2.01
CA ASP A 340 -0.04 -41.47 -2.91
C ASP A 340 -0.93 -40.91 -4.05
N ALA A 341 -1.17 -39.60 -4.07
CA ALA A 341 -1.83 -38.89 -5.15
C ALA A 341 -1.20 -39.18 -6.54
N SER A 342 -2.04 -39.62 -7.47
CA SER A 342 -1.66 -40.04 -8.83
C SER A 342 -2.28 -39.17 -9.93
N GLY A 343 -3.17 -38.25 -9.56
CA GLY A 343 -3.79 -37.25 -10.44
C GLY A 343 -2.85 -36.14 -10.91
N THR A 344 -3.46 -35.11 -11.50
CA THR A 344 -2.71 -33.94 -11.98
C THR A 344 -2.58 -32.94 -10.85
N LEU A 345 -1.35 -32.56 -10.51
CA LEU A 345 -1.00 -31.65 -9.42
C LEU A 345 -0.26 -30.43 -9.97
N SER A 346 -0.65 -29.24 -9.53
CA SER A 346 0.13 -28.01 -9.66
C SER A 346 0.22 -27.33 -8.29
N MET A 347 1.35 -26.70 -8.00
CA MET A 347 1.56 -25.85 -6.82
C MET A 347 2.17 -24.55 -7.30
N ASP A 348 1.61 -23.44 -6.81
CA ASP A 348 2.03 -22.10 -7.19
C ASP A 348 2.58 -21.38 -5.96
N ALA A 349 3.89 -21.16 -5.92
CA ALA A 349 4.54 -20.45 -4.82
C ALA A 349 4.25 -18.94 -4.85
N GLU A 350 3.77 -18.40 -5.99
CA GLU A 350 3.35 -17.00 -6.08
C GLU A 350 2.12 -16.76 -5.21
N THR A 351 1.17 -17.70 -5.21
CA THR A 351 -0.15 -17.53 -4.58
C THR A 351 -0.40 -18.45 -3.39
N GLY A 352 0.49 -19.42 -3.13
CA GLY A 352 0.28 -20.48 -2.12
C GLY A 352 -0.76 -21.52 -2.52
N LEU A 353 -1.31 -21.46 -3.73
CA LEU A 353 -2.39 -22.34 -4.16
C LEU A 353 -1.87 -23.67 -4.71
N LEU A 354 -2.43 -24.76 -4.19
CA LEU A 354 -2.34 -26.10 -4.73
C LEU A 354 -3.61 -26.43 -5.51
N THR A 355 -3.45 -26.83 -6.78
CA THR A 355 -4.54 -27.37 -7.60
C THR A 355 -4.35 -28.86 -7.86
N TYR A 356 -5.40 -29.64 -7.63
CA TYR A 356 -5.37 -31.09 -7.83
C TYR A 356 -6.63 -31.61 -8.50
N THR A 357 -6.46 -32.41 -9.55
CA THR A 357 -7.55 -33.14 -10.22
C THR A 357 -7.32 -34.64 -10.02
N PRO A 358 -8.12 -35.32 -9.16
CA PRO A 358 -7.97 -36.75 -8.90
C PRO A 358 -8.29 -37.60 -10.13
N LEU A 359 -7.67 -38.78 -10.22
CA LEU A 359 -8.03 -39.79 -11.21
C LEU A 359 -9.28 -40.56 -10.77
N GLU A 360 -9.98 -41.17 -11.73
CA GLU A 360 -11.11 -42.06 -11.43
C GLU A 360 -10.71 -43.24 -10.54
N SER A 361 -9.49 -43.77 -10.68
CA SER A 361 -9.00 -44.85 -9.81
C SER A 361 -8.87 -44.45 -8.33
N GLU A 362 -8.97 -43.16 -8.02
CA GLU A 362 -8.94 -42.60 -6.67
C GLU A 362 -10.35 -42.33 -6.11
N SER A 363 -11.41 -42.59 -6.88
CA SER A 363 -12.81 -42.47 -6.43
C SER A 363 -13.08 -43.29 -5.16
N ASN A 364 -13.84 -42.74 -4.22
CA ASN A 364 -14.14 -43.34 -2.92
C ASN A 364 -12.90 -43.66 -2.07
N SER A 365 -11.86 -42.83 -2.18
CA SER A 365 -10.63 -42.99 -1.40
C SER A 365 -10.23 -41.69 -0.71
N SER A 366 -9.22 -41.77 0.15
CA SER A 366 -8.53 -40.62 0.70
C SER A 366 -7.11 -40.70 0.20
N ILE A 367 -6.66 -39.66 -0.50
CA ILE A 367 -5.30 -39.56 -1.00
C ILE A 367 -4.53 -38.51 -0.21
N THR A 368 -3.22 -38.54 -0.36
CA THR A 368 -2.27 -37.67 0.33
C THR A 368 -1.27 -37.07 -0.67
N ILE A 369 -0.93 -35.81 -0.47
CA ILE A 369 0.18 -35.13 -1.13
C ILE A 369 1.09 -34.63 0.01
N ILE A 370 2.37 -35.02 0.00
CA ILE A 370 3.34 -34.48 0.96
C ILE A 370 4.15 -33.44 0.21
N TYR A 371 4.04 -32.19 0.64
CA TYR A 371 4.79 -31.07 0.09
C TYR A 371 5.89 -30.63 1.05
N GLN A 372 6.87 -29.94 0.49
CA GLN A 372 7.89 -29.21 1.21
C GLN A 372 7.86 -27.78 0.72
N VAL A 373 7.75 -26.87 1.67
CA VAL A 373 7.90 -25.43 1.48
C VAL A 373 9.27 -25.02 2.00
N CYS A 374 9.93 -24.08 1.32
CA CYS A 374 11.22 -23.54 1.75
C CYS A 374 11.30 -22.04 1.45
N ASN A 375 11.97 -21.30 2.32
CA ASN A 375 12.64 -20.06 1.97
C ASN A 375 14.00 -20.40 1.34
N VAL A 376 14.26 -19.92 0.13
CA VAL A 376 15.47 -20.25 -0.63
C VAL A 376 16.54 -19.16 -0.63
N ASP A 377 16.28 -18.05 0.05
CA ASP A 377 17.23 -16.94 0.20
C ASP A 377 18.34 -17.23 1.22
N PRO A 378 18.08 -17.82 2.42
CA PRO A 378 19.15 -18.21 3.34
C PRO A 378 19.94 -19.45 2.85
N ASP A 379 21.24 -19.53 3.20
CA ASP A 379 22.12 -20.70 2.93
C ASP A 379 22.60 -21.34 4.25
N PRO A 380 22.10 -22.54 4.62
CA PRO A 380 21.21 -23.41 3.86
C PRO A 380 19.74 -22.96 3.90
N ASN A 381 18.97 -23.33 2.87
CA ASN A 381 17.53 -23.09 2.82
C ASN A 381 16.81 -23.62 4.07
N VAL A 382 15.86 -22.83 4.58
CA VAL A 382 14.96 -23.23 5.68
C VAL A 382 13.72 -23.85 5.08
N CYS A 383 13.33 -25.03 5.55
CA CYS A 383 12.24 -25.79 4.96
C CYS A 383 11.41 -26.56 6.00
N ALA A 384 10.09 -26.56 5.80
CA ALA A 384 9.14 -27.42 6.51
C ALA A 384 8.35 -28.30 5.54
N SER A 385 7.63 -29.29 6.05
CA SER A 385 6.83 -30.20 5.23
C SER A 385 5.53 -30.59 5.91
N ALA A 386 4.45 -30.60 5.14
CA ALA A 386 3.13 -31.00 5.60
C ALA A 386 2.42 -31.90 4.59
N THR A 387 1.28 -32.45 5.02
CA THR A 387 0.46 -33.38 4.24
C THR A 387 -0.88 -32.75 3.91
N VAL A 388 -1.18 -32.64 2.62
CA VAL A 388 -2.54 -32.37 2.13
C VAL A 388 -3.31 -33.68 2.04
N THR A 389 -4.42 -33.80 2.75
CA THR A 389 -5.33 -34.94 2.67
C THR A 389 -6.57 -34.58 1.84
N ILE A 390 -6.76 -35.22 0.69
CA ILE A 390 -7.93 -34.99 -0.16
C ILE A 390 -8.86 -36.21 -0.09
N THR A 391 -10.07 -35.98 0.40
CA THR A 391 -11.13 -37.00 0.36
C THR A 391 -11.80 -36.96 -1.01
N VAL A 392 -11.65 -38.05 -1.77
CA VAL A 392 -12.24 -38.19 -3.11
C VAL A 392 -13.56 -38.93 -3.00
N GLY A 393 -14.67 -38.20 -3.16
CA GLY A 393 -16.02 -38.75 -3.16
C GLY A 393 -16.28 -39.66 -4.36
N SER A 394 -17.35 -40.46 -4.29
CA SER A 394 -17.91 -41.08 -5.49
C SER A 394 -18.45 -40.01 -6.43
N ASN A 395 -18.29 -40.21 -7.74
CA ASN A 395 -19.07 -39.45 -8.70
C ASN A 395 -20.56 -39.74 -8.50
N THR A 396 -21.41 -38.74 -8.67
CA THR A 396 -22.86 -38.85 -8.54
C THR A 396 -23.50 -38.67 -9.91
N ILE A 397 -24.17 -39.71 -10.39
CA ILE A 397 -24.99 -39.65 -11.61
C ILE A 397 -26.46 -39.50 -11.20
N ASP A 398 -27.16 -38.57 -11.85
CA ASP A 398 -28.58 -38.27 -11.59
C ASP A 398 -29.32 -38.33 -12.93
N ALA A 399 -30.15 -39.36 -13.09
CA ALA A 399 -31.03 -39.52 -14.24
C ALA A 399 -32.39 -38.90 -13.91
N VAL A 400 -32.85 -37.95 -14.72
CA VAL A 400 -34.03 -37.13 -14.44
C VAL A 400 -35.16 -37.51 -15.39
N GLU A 401 -36.36 -37.70 -14.85
CA GLU A 401 -37.57 -38.05 -15.60
C GLU A 401 -37.84 -37.12 -16.80
N ASP A 402 -38.08 -37.71 -17.98
CA ASP A 402 -38.44 -37.02 -19.22
C ASP A 402 -39.95 -37.06 -19.48
N ASP A 403 -40.54 -35.92 -19.83
CA ASP A 403 -41.95 -35.83 -20.19
C ASP A 403 -42.16 -35.20 -21.59
N TYR A 404 -42.54 -36.03 -22.55
CA TYR A 404 -42.92 -35.63 -23.91
C TYR A 404 -44.44 -35.74 -24.14
N SER A 405 -45.26 -35.71 -23.08
CA SER A 405 -46.72 -35.86 -23.16
C SER A 405 -47.46 -34.63 -23.70
N ALA A 406 -46.78 -33.48 -23.79
CA ALA A 406 -47.40 -32.22 -24.22
C ALA A 406 -47.95 -32.26 -25.65
N THR A 407 -47.38 -33.10 -26.53
CA THR A 407 -47.77 -33.24 -27.93
C THR A 407 -47.98 -34.72 -28.30
N PRO A 408 -49.23 -35.22 -28.31
CA PRO A 408 -49.50 -36.62 -28.66
C PRO A 408 -49.08 -36.98 -30.08
N ILE A 409 -48.39 -38.11 -30.25
CA ILE A 409 -47.99 -38.64 -31.55
C ILE A 409 -49.04 -39.62 -32.10
N ALA A 410 -49.35 -39.56 -33.39
CA ALA A 410 -50.34 -40.43 -34.01
C ALA A 410 -49.85 -41.88 -34.07
N GLY A 411 -50.59 -42.80 -33.42
CA GLY A 411 -50.16 -44.17 -33.22
C GLY A 411 -50.13 -45.01 -34.50
N ASP A 412 -50.94 -44.69 -35.50
CA ASP A 412 -51.02 -45.36 -36.80
C ASP A 412 -49.77 -45.14 -37.67
N VAL A 413 -49.15 -43.96 -37.59
CA VAL A 413 -47.93 -43.61 -38.33
C VAL A 413 -46.65 -43.89 -37.52
N GLY A 414 -46.65 -43.62 -36.22
CA GLY A 414 -45.44 -43.70 -35.37
C GLY A 414 -44.35 -42.68 -35.77
N GLY A 415 -43.12 -42.86 -35.28
CA GLY A 415 -41.94 -42.04 -35.64
C GLY A 415 -41.11 -41.54 -34.45
N THR A 416 -40.01 -40.83 -34.74
CA THR A 416 -39.21 -40.13 -33.71
C THR A 416 -39.94 -38.89 -33.21
N ILE A 417 -39.96 -38.67 -31.91
CA ILE A 417 -40.51 -37.46 -31.29
C ILE A 417 -39.53 -36.31 -31.58
N PRO A 418 -39.98 -35.19 -32.18
CA PRO A 418 -39.12 -34.03 -32.44
C PRO A 418 -38.46 -33.50 -31.16
N ASP A 419 -37.20 -33.12 -31.27
CA ASP A 419 -36.38 -32.54 -30.18
C ASP A 419 -36.28 -33.39 -28.89
N SER A 420 -36.64 -34.67 -28.95
CA SER A 420 -36.47 -35.59 -27.82
C SER A 420 -35.01 -35.99 -27.65
N ASN A 421 -34.49 -35.85 -26.44
CA ASN A 421 -33.21 -36.39 -26.01
C ASN A 421 -33.18 -36.54 -24.50
N VAL A 422 -33.12 -37.79 -24.03
CA VAL A 422 -33.15 -38.15 -22.60
C VAL A 422 -31.93 -37.69 -21.81
N LEU A 423 -30.85 -37.25 -22.46
CA LEU A 423 -29.61 -36.84 -21.77
C LEU A 423 -29.57 -35.35 -21.42
N LEU A 424 -30.52 -34.53 -21.90
CA LEU A 424 -30.42 -33.06 -21.80
C LEU A 424 -30.64 -32.52 -20.37
N ASN A 425 -31.33 -33.27 -19.52
CA ASN A 425 -31.68 -32.94 -18.14
C ASN A 425 -30.95 -33.82 -17.11
N ASP A 426 -30.15 -34.77 -17.57
CA ASP A 426 -29.35 -35.68 -16.73
C ASP A 426 -28.01 -35.05 -16.36
N THR A 427 -27.49 -35.35 -15.15
CA THR A 427 -26.21 -34.78 -14.68
C THR A 427 -25.21 -35.80 -14.15
N LEU A 428 -23.91 -35.50 -14.29
CA LEU A 428 -22.78 -36.19 -13.65
C LEU A 428 -22.02 -35.15 -12.84
N ASN A 429 -21.96 -35.34 -11.52
CA ASN A 429 -21.41 -34.36 -10.57
C ASN A 429 -22.04 -32.96 -10.67
N GLY A 430 -23.30 -32.88 -11.12
CA GLY A 430 -24.06 -31.64 -11.29
C GLY A 430 -23.93 -30.96 -12.66
N GLU A 431 -23.03 -31.44 -13.52
CA GLU A 431 -22.87 -30.97 -14.90
C GLU A 431 -23.68 -31.83 -15.87
N THR A 432 -24.23 -31.24 -16.92
CA THR A 432 -25.05 -31.96 -17.92
C THR A 432 -24.23 -33.06 -18.60
N VAL A 433 -24.78 -34.28 -18.65
CA VAL A 433 -24.08 -35.40 -19.28
C VAL A 433 -24.12 -35.32 -20.80
N SER A 434 -23.06 -35.75 -21.45
CA SER A 434 -23.05 -35.99 -22.89
C SER A 434 -22.98 -37.49 -23.21
N ALA A 435 -23.28 -37.86 -24.45
CA ALA A 435 -23.18 -39.25 -24.91
C ALA A 435 -21.75 -39.83 -24.85
N THR A 436 -20.72 -39.03 -24.57
CA THR A 436 -19.35 -39.53 -24.32
C THR A 436 -19.07 -39.84 -22.86
N ASP A 437 -19.86 -39.29 -21.94
CA ASP A 437 -19.63 -39.39 -20.49
C ASP A 437 -20.42 -40.56 -19.88
N VAL A 438 -21.51 -40.98 -20.55
CA VAL A 438 -22.42 -42.02 -20.07
C VAL A 438 -22.69 -43.12 -21.10
N ILE A 439 -22.90 -44.34 -20.60
CA ILE A 439 -23.43 -45.49 -21.31
C ILE A 439 -24.95 -45.46 -21.13
N LEU A 440 -25.66 -45.05 -22.18
CA LEU A 440 -27.13 -45.07 -22.20
C LEU A 440 -27.62 -46.49 -22.53
N THR A 441 -28.46 -47.04 -21.65
CA THR A 441 -29.15 -48.31 -21.88
C THR A 441 -30.65 -48.16 -21.66
N SER A 442 -31.43 -48.81 -22.51
CA SER A 442 -32.88 -48.90 -22.36
C SER A 442 -33.36 -50.29 -22.80
N THR A 443 -34.52 -50.70 -22.31
CA THR A 443 -35.21 -51.88 -22.86
C THR A 443 -36.38 -51.38 -23.69
N PRO A 444 -36.33 -51.51 -25.03
CA PRO A 444 -37.45 -51.14 -25.88
C PRO A 444 -38.73 -51.84 -25.45
N THR A 445 -39.84 -51.10 -25.47
CA THR A 445 -41.17 -51.66 -25.28
C THR A 445 -41.81 -51.96 -26.65
N ASP A 446 -43.00 -52.56 -26.66
CA ASP A 446 -43.75 -52.76 -27.91
C ASP A 446 -44.16 -51.43 -28.59
N VAL A 447 -44.03 -50.29 -27.87
CA VAL A 447 -44.46 -48.96 -28.33
C VAL A 447 -43.29 -47.97 -28.39
N LEU A 448 -42.53 -47.79 -27.31
CA LEU A 448 -41.42 -46.82 -27.23
C LEU A 448 -40.05 -47.48 -27.36
N THR A 449 -39.14 -46.84 -28.11
CA THR A 449 -37.71 -47.17 -28.22
C THR A 449 -36.87 -45.91 -28.01
N ILE A 450 -35.87 -45.97 -27.12
CA ILE A 450 -34.85 -44.92 -26.96
C ILE A 450 -33.63 -45.31 -27.80
N ASN A 451 -33.19 -44.39 -28.66
CA ASN A 451 -32.07 -44.58 -29.59
C ASN A 451 -30.71 -44.34 -28.90
N GLU A 452 -29.62 -44.80 -29.54
CA GLU A 452 -28.26 -44.62 -29.03
C GLU A 452 -27.84 -43.15 -28.85
N ASP A 453 -28.47 -42.23 -29.60
CA ASP A 453 -28.23 -40.78 -29.51
C ASP A 453 -29.11 -40.07 -28.47
N GLY A 454 -29.92 -40.82 -27.71
CA GLY A 454 -30.83 -40.30 -26.69
C GLY A 454 -32.24 -39.95 -27.21
N SER A 455 -32.48 -39.97 -28.52
CA SER A 455 -33.81 -39.65 -29.08
C SER A 455 -34.85 -40.76 -28.87
N VAL A 456 -36.14 -40.39 -28.80
CA VAL A 456 -37.24 -41.31 -28.46
C VAL A 456 -38.15 -41.55 -29.68
N THR A 457 -38.49 -42.81 -29.94
CA THR A 457 -39.32 -43.23 -31.09
C THR A 457 -40.54 -44.04 -30.67
N VAL A 458 -41.65 -43.86 -31.40
CA VAL A 458 -42.91 -44.59 -31.25
C VAL A 458 -43.13 -45.54 -32.42
N THR A 459 -43.51 -46.78 -32.10
CA THR A 459 -43.76 -47.84 -33.06
C THR A 459 -45.05 -47.58 -33.86
N PRO A 460 -45.04 -47.66 -35.20
CA PRO A 460 -46.24 -47.53 -36.01
C PRO A 460 -47.29 -48.62 -35.69
N GLY A 461 -48.57 -48.24 -35.68
CA GLY A 461 -49.71 -49.09 -35.30
C GLY A 461 -49.99 -49.19 -33.80
N SER A 462 -49.39 -48.32 -32.97
CA SER A 462 -49.62 -48.28 -31.52
C SER A 462 -51.04 -47.80 -31.19
N GLU A 463 -51.68 -48.42 -30.20
CA GLU A 463 -53.01 -48.00 -29.73
C GLU A 463 -52.93 -46.66 -28.97
N GLU A 464 -54.02 -45.90 -28.93
CA GLU A 464 -54.12 -44.66 -28.16
C GLU A 464 -53.86 -44.92 -26.66
N GLY A 465 -53.01 -44.12 -26.04
CA GLY A 465 -52.70 -44.25 -24.62
C GLY A 465 -51.42 -43.54 -24.19
N THR A 466 -51.18 -43.51 -22.88
CA THR A 466 -49.93 -43.04 -22.28
C THR A 466 -48.99 -44.23 -22.11
N TYR A 467 -47.76 -44.08 -22.61
CA TYR A 467 -46.72 -45.08 -22.56
C TYR A 467 -45.51 -44.55 -21.83
N THR A 468 -44.82 -45.44 -21.11
CA THR A 468 -43.60 -45.12 -20.38
C THR A 468 -42.50 -46.13 -20.72
N VAL A 469 -41.27 -45.67 -20.83
CA VAL A 469 -40.08 -46.54 -20.96
C VAL A 469 -39.00 -46.07 -20.00
N SER A 470 -38.40 -46.99 -19.26
CA SER A 470 -37.27 -46.67 -18.36
C SER A 470 -35.95 -46.74 -19.12
N TYR A 471 -35.04 -45.83 -18.80
CA TYR A 471 -33.65 -45.89 -19.21
C TYR A 471 -32.72 -45.89 -17.99
N THR A 472 -31.47 -46.25 -18.25
CA THR A 472 -30.40 -46.26 -17.26
C THR A 472 -29.18 -45.63 -17.93
N ILE A 473 -28.67 -44.57 -17.34
CA ILE A 473 -27.35 -44.04 -17.67
C ILE A 473 -26.37 -44.57 -16.62
N CYS A 474 -25.25 -45.10 -17.10
CA CYS A 474 -24.11 -45.47 -16.27
C CYS A 474 -22.91 -44.64 -16.70
N GLU A 475 -22.08 -44.20 -15.78
CA GLU A 475 -20.87 -43.49 -16.13
C GLU A 475 -19.92 -44.35 -16.99
N VAL A 476 -19.36 -43.82 -18.09
CA VAL A 476 -18.43 -44.57 -18.96
C VAL A 476 -17.16 -44.94 -18.20
N ALA A 477 -16.67 -44.04 -17.37
CA ALA A 477 -15.46 -44.23 -16.57
C ALA A 477 -15.68 -45.22 -15.41
N ASN A 478 -16.91 -45.29 -14.88
CA ASN A 478 -17.30 -46.21 -13.80
C ASN A 478 -18.67 -46.87 -14.08
N PRO A 479 -18.71 -48.01 -14.78
CA PRO A 479 -19.96 -48.64 -15.20
C PRO A 479 -20.85 -49.18 -14.06
N ASP A 480 -20.39 -49.16 -12.80
CA ASP A 480 -21.19 -49.52 -11.63
C ASP A 480 -21.93 -48.30 -11.03
N ASN A 481 -21.55 -47.07 -11.41
CA ASN A 481 -22.23 -45.82 -11.05
C ASN A 481 -23.34 -45.54 -12.06
N CYS A 482 -24.57 -45.91 -11.73
CA CYS A 482 -25.72 -45.79 -12.62
C CYS A 482 -26.93 -45.21 -11.90
N ASP A 483 -27.76 -44.50 -12.64
CA ASP A 483 -29.08 -44.09 -12.19
C ASP A 483 -30.15 -44.33 -13.28
N THR A 484 -31.41 -44.39 -12.87
CA THR A 484 -32.53 -44.79 -13.74
C THR A 484 -33.67 -43.80 -13.66
N ALA A 485 -34.17 -43.39 -14.83
CA ALA A 485 -35.32 -42.51 -15.01
C ALA A 485 -36.27 -43.09 -16.06
N THR A 486 -37.43 -42.45 -16.22
CA THR A 486 -38.46 -42.84 -17.17
C THR A 486 -38.81 -41.71 -18.13
N VAL A 487 -39.16 -42.14 -19.35
CA VAL A 487 -39.72 -41.27 -20.38
C VAL A 487 -41.21 -41.50 -20.45
N THR A 488 -42.00 -40.43 -20.45
CA THR A 488 -43.47 -40.47 -20.64
C THR A 488 -43.88 -39.88 -22.00
N VAL A 489 -44.70 -40.63 -22.76
CA VAL A 489 -45.20 -40.25 -24.10
C VAL A 489 -46.70 -40.54 -24.21
N VAL A 490 -47.46 -39.67 -24.89
CA VAL A 490 -48.89 -39.91 -25.21
C VAL A 490 -49.04 -40.22 -26.70
N VAL A 491 -49.75 -41.31 -27.02
CA VAL A 491 -50.11 -41.70 -28.39
C VAL A 491 -51.59 -41.42 -28.63
N GLY A 492 -51.92 -40.69 -29.71
CA GLY A 492 -53.27 -40.30 -30.10
C GLY A 492 -53.93 -41.23 -31.14
N PRO A 493 -55.25 -41.11 -31.39
CA PRO A 493 -55.99 -41.96 -32.32
C PRO A 493 -55.58 -41.74 -33.79
N GLY A 494 -55.47 -42.83 -34.55
CA GLY A 494 -55.24 -42.79 -36.01
C GLY A 494 -56.53 -42.45 -36.79
N MET A 495 -56.43 -41.62 -37.83
CA MET A 495 -57.59 -40.97 -38.47
C MET A 495 -58.04 -41.69 -39.76
N GLU A 496 -59.35 -42.02 -39.88
CA GLU A 496 -59.98 -42.43 -41.15
C GLU A 496 -60.18 -41.20 -42.06
N ASN A 497 -59.80 -41.30 -43.36
CA ASN A 497 -59.93 -40.27 -44.41
C ASN A 497 -61.35 -39.68 -44.54
N ILE A 498 -61.69 -38.73 -43.68
CA ILE A 498 -62.93 -37.94 -43.76
C ILE A 498 -62.64 -36.74 -44.66
N ILE A 499 -63.38 -36.63 -45.78
CA ILE A 499 -63.43 -35.40 -46.56
C ILE A 499 -64.54 -34.51 -45.98
N ASP A 500 -64.19 -33.28 -45.62
CA ASP A 500 -65.11 -32.28 -45.04
C ASP A 500 -65.03 -31.03 -45.93
N ALA A 501 -66.09 -30.81 -46.71
CA ALA A 501 -66.21 -29.61 -47.53
C ALA A 501 -66.88 -28.52 -46.69
N VAL A 502 -66.15 -27.44 -46.44
CA VAL A 502 -66.56 -26.40 -45.51
C VAL A 502 -67.03 -25.18 -46.29
N GLU A 503 -68.19 -24.62 -45.88
CA GLU A 503 -68.73 -23.40 -46.46
C GLU A 503 -67.69 -22.27 -46.51
N ASP A 504 -67.41 -21.78 -47.71
CA ASP A 504 -66.53 -20.64 -47.94
C ASP A 504 -67.32 -19.33 -47.86
N ASP A 505 -66.86 -18.43 -47.01
CA ASP A 505 -67.45 -17.10 -46.92
C ASP A 505 -66.42 -16.00 -47.22
N TYR A 506 -66.45 -15.51 -48.45
CA TYR A 506 -65.69 -14.34 -48.90
C TYR A 506 -66.52 -13.05 -48.80
N SER A 507 -67.63 -13.04 -48.03
CA SER A 507 -68.41 -11.81 -47.78
C SER A 507 -67.64 -10.77 -46.98
N GLY A 508 -66.59 -11.18 -46.26
CA GLY A 508 -65.70 -10.29 -45.49
C GLY A 508 -64.77 -9.43 -46.35
N THR A 509 -64.57 -9.76 -47.62
CA THR A 509 -63.75 -9.00 -48.58
C THR A 509 -64.57 -8.59 -49.79
N PRO A 510 -65.46 -7.58 -49.67
CA PRO A 510 -66.33 -7.17 -50.77
C PRO A 510 -65.53 -6.78 -52.01
N ILE A 511 -65.78 -7.45 -53.14
CA ILE A 511 -65.13 -7.10 -54.41
C ILE A 511 -65.97 -6.07 -55.17
N ALA A 512 -65.30 -5.09 -55.77
CA ALA A 512 -65.94 -4.03 -56.53
C ALA A 512 -66.59 -4.60 -57.81
N GLY A 513 -67.91 -4.53 -57.90
CA GLY A 513 -68.69 -5.14 -58.99
C GLY A 513 -68.44 -4.53 -60.37
N ASP A 514 -67.98 -3.28 -60.43
CA ASP A 514 -67.69 -2.54 -61.66
C ASP A 514 -66.40 -3.02 -62.36
N VAL A 515 -65.40 -3.47 -61.60
CA VAL A 515 -64.16 -4.04 -62.13
C VAL A 515 -64.25 -5.57 -62.28
N GLY A 516 -64.90 -6.26 -61.33
CA GLY A 516 -64.89 -7.72 -61.24
C GLY A 516 -63.48 -8.32 -61.07
N GLY A 517 -63.34 -9.63 -61.31
CA GLY A 517 -62.04 -10.32 -61.27
C GLY A 517 -62.01 -11.53 -60.33
N THR A 518 -60.83 -12.17 -60.22
CA THR A 518 -60.60 -13.20 -59.20
C THR A 518 -60.54 -12.54 -57.84
N ILE A 519 -61.24 -13.08 -56.85
CA ILE A 519 -61.16 -12.61 -55.47
C ILE A 519 -59.74 -12.95 -54.97
N PRO A 520 -58.95 -11.98 -54.50
CA PRO A 520 -57.60 -12.22 -53.98
C PRO A 520 -57.63 -13.32 -52.92
N ASP A 521 -56.66 -14.23 -53.01
CA ASP A 521 -56.48 -15.39 -52.12
C ASP A 521 -57.70 -16.31 -51.96
N SER A 522 -58.74 -16.13 -52.79
CA SER A 522 -59.86 -17.06 -52.80
C SER A 522 -59.42 -18.40 -53.35
N ASN A 523 -59.70 -19.44 -52.59
CA ASN A 523 -59.56 -20.81 -53.02
C ASN A 523 -60.44 -21.68 -52.13
N VAL A 524 -61.47 -22.27 -52.74
CA VAL A 524 -62.47 -23.10 -52.05
C VAL A 524 -61.90 -24.36 -51.40
N LEU A 525 -60.64 -24.69 -51.67
CA LEU A 525 -59.97 -25.86 -51.12
C LEU A 525 -59.21 -25.57 -49.81
N LEU A 526 -59.05 -24.29 -49.42
CA LEU A 526 -58.16 -23.93 -48.30
C LEU A 526 -58.72 -24.30 -46.92
N ASN A 527 -60.04 -24.24 -46.76
CA ASN A 527 -60.75 -24.57 -45.53
C ASN A 527 -61.34 -25.99 -45.55
N ASP A 528 -61.34 -26.65 -46.70
CA ASP A 528 -61.73 -28.04 -46.87
C ASP A 528 -60.63 -28.96 -46.34
N THR A 529 -61.03 -30.04 -45.67
CA THR A 529 -60.06 -30.98 -45.08
C THR A 529 -60.25 -32.41 -45.53
N LEU A 530 -59.15 -33.15 -45.60
CA LEU A 530 -59.09 -34.60 -45.71
C LEU A 530 -58.34 -35.09 -44.47
N ASN A 531 -59.03 -35.73 -43.52
CA ASN A 531 -58.51 -36.02 -42.17
C ASN A 531 -58.19 -34.78 -41.33
N GLY A 532 -58.90 -33.67 -41.49
CA GLY A 532 -58.58 -32.44 -40.75
C GLY A 532 -57.33 -31.71 -41.25
N GLU A 533 -56.58 -32.27 -42.20
CA GLU A 533 -55.53 -31.57 -42.95
C GLU A 533 -56.12 -30.91 -44.19
N THR A 534 -55.67 -29.70 -44.52
CA THR A 534 -56.17 -28.93 -45.67
C THR A 534 -55.96 -29.69 -46.98
N VAL A 535 -56.99 -29.78 -47.82
CA VAL A 535 -56.87 -30.48 -49.10
C VAL A 535 -56.13 -29.65 -50.14
N SER A 536 -55.34 -30.31 -51.00
CA SER A 536 -54.74 -29.67 -52.17
C SER A 536 -55.44 -30.09 -53.47
N ALA A 537 -55.28 -29.32 -54.54
CA ALA A 537 -55.88 -29.61 -55.84
C ALA A 537 -55.45 -30.96 -56.47
N THR A 538 -54.41 -31.62 -55.93
CA THR A 538 -54.02 -32.98 -56.35
C THR A 538 -54.71 -34.10 -55.58
N ASP A 539 -55.23 -33.80 -54.38
CA ASP A 539 -55.84 -34.77 -53.47
C ASP A 539 -57.34 -34.94 -53.71
N VAL A 540 -57.97 -33.98 -54.41
CA VAL A 540 -59.40 -33.93 -54.64
C VAL A 540 -59.78 -33.64 -56.09
N ILE A 541 -60.98 -34.05 -56.48
CA ILE A 541 -61.63 -33.70 -57.74
C ILE A 541 -62.68 -32.63 -57.45
N LEU A 542 -62.39 -31.38 -57.82
CA LEU A 542 -63.28 -30.23 -57.65
C LEU A 542 -64.27 -30.11 -58.81
N THR A 543 -65.55 -29.95 -58.49
CA THR A 543 -66.61 -29.68 -59.46
C THR A 543 -67.55 -28.56 -59.00
N SER A 544 -67.95 -27.68 -59.92
CA SER A 544 -68.89 -26.58 -59.66
C SER A 544 -69.74 -26.30 -60.90
N THR A 545 -70.87 -25.62 -60.72
CA THR A 545 -71.68 -25.10 -61.83
C THR A 545 -71.64 -23.57 -61.80
N PRO A 546 -71.01 -22.89 -62.77
CA PRO A 546 -70.93 -21.44 -62.80
C PRO A 546 -72.31 -20.77 -62.80
N THR A 547 -72.40 -19.61 -62.16
CA THR A 547 -73.59 -18.73 -62.19
C THR A 547 -73.34 -17.54 -63.12
N ASP A 548 -74.35 -16.68 -63.33
CA ASP A 548 -74.19 -15.45 -64.12
C ASP A 548 -73.24 -14.43 -63.45
N VAL A 549 -72.85 -14.65 -62.18
CA VAL A 549 -72.01 -13.73 -61.38
C VAL A 549 -70.72 -14.40 -60.89
N LEU A 550 -70.81 -15.58 -60.29
CA LEU A 550 -69.67 -16.32 -59.71
C LEU A 550 -69.26 -17.53 -60.55
N THR A 551 -67.94 -17.70 -60.74
CA THR A 551 -67.32 -18.89 -61.33
C THR A 551 -66.20 -19.41 -60.42
N ILE A 552 -66.23 -20.71 -60.09
CA ILE A 552 -65.12 -21.40 -59.40
C ILE A 552 -64.25 -22.08 -60.45
N ASN A 553 -62.96 -21.76 -60.46
CA ASN A 553 -61.97 -22.27 -61.40
C ASN A 553 -61.44 -23.65 -60.99
N GLY A 554 -60.79 -24.34 -61.92
CA GLY A 554 -60.25 -25.69 -61.67
C GLY A 554 -59.09 -25.74 -60.67
N ASP A 555 -58.51 -24.59 -60.32
CA ASP A 555 -57.50 -24.44 -59.26
C ASP A 555 -58.12 -24.06 -57.90
N GLY A 556 -59.45 -23.99 -57.81
CA GLY A 556 -60.19 -23.62 -56.61
C GLY A 556 -60.49 -22.13 -56.46
N SER A 557 -59.88 -21.26 -57.28
CA SER A 557 -60.10 -19.81 -57.17
C SER A 557 -61.49 -19.35 -57.58
N VAL A 558 -62.01 -18.31 -56.93
CA VAL A 558 -63.36 -17.77 -57.19
C VAL A 558 -63.27 -16.45 -57.96
N THR A 559 -64.03 -16.35 -59.05
CA THR A 559 -64.09 -15.15 -59.91
C THR A 559 -65.48 -14.54 -59.94
N VAL A 560 -65.52 -13.21 -59.88
CA VAL A 560 -66.73 -12.39 -60.05
C VAL A 560 -66.74 -11.77 -61.44
N THR A 561 -67.88 -11.86 -62.11
CA THR A 561 -68.09 -11.30 -63.45
C THR A 561 -68.08 -9.76 -63.39
N PRO A 562 -67.29 -9.06 -64.23
CA PRO A 562 -67.29 -7.59 -64.30
C PRO A 562 -68.66 -7.01 -64.65
N GLY A 563 -69.06 -5.93 -63.99
CA GLY A 563 -70.36 -5.27 -64.13
C GLY A 563 -71.48 -5.90 -63.30
N SER A 564 -71.14 -6.72 -62.29
CA SER A 564 -72.12 -7.30 -61.37
C SER A 564 -72.71 -6.21 -60.46
N GLU A 565 -74.02 -6.26 -60.23
CA GLU A 565 -74.69 -5.32 -59.32
C GLU A 565 -74.28 -5.60 -57.87
N GLU A 566 -74.39 -4.58 -57.00
CA GLU A 566 -74.13 -4.73 -55.57
C GLU A 566 -75.09 -5.77 -54.96
N GLY A 567 -74.55 -6.71 -54.20
CA GLY A 567 -75.35 -7.76 -53.58
C GLY A 567 -74.54 -8.98 -53.14
N THR A 568 -75.18 -9.86 -52.40
CA THR A 568 -74.61 -11.14 -51.97
C THR A 568 -74.97 -12.23 -52.98
N TYR A 569 -73.97 -12.98 -53.43
CA TYR A 569 -74.08 -14.06 -54.39
C TYR A 569 -73.54 -15.36 -53.79
N THR A 570 -74.13 -16.48 -54.18
CA THR A 570 -73.71 -17.81 -53.70
C THR A 570 -73.58 -18.81 -54.83
N VAL A 571 -72.60 -19.70 -54.78
CA VAL A 571 -72.43 -20.83 -55.72
C VAL A 571 -71.98 -22.08 -54.98
N SER A 572 -72.59 -23.24 -55.27
CA SER A 572 -72.22 -24.52 -54.64
C SER A 572 -71.12 -25.25 -55.41
N TYR A 573 -70.23 -25.94 -54.69
CA TYR A 573 -69.22 -26.85 -55.23
C TYR A 573 -69.23 -28.21 -54.52
N THR A 574 -68.51 -29.17 -55.11
CA THR A 574 -68.36 -30.52 -54.58
C THR A 574 -66.91 -30.95 -54.76
N ILE A 575 -66.31 -31.46 -53.68
CA ILE A 575 -65.00 -32.11 -53.69
C ILE A 575 -65.15 -33.60 -53.42
N CYS A 576 -64.42 -34.41 -54.18
CA CYS A 576 -64.32 -35.86 -53.98
C CYS A 576 -62.86 -36.25 -53.84
N GLU A 577 -62.53 -37.19 -52.94
CA GLU A 577 -61.16 -37.70 -52.80
C GLU A 577 -60.67 -38.31 -54.12
N ALA A 578 -59.51 -37.86 -54.62
CA ALA A 578 -58.97 -38.29 -55.91
C ALA A 578 -58.60 -39.79 -55.92
N ALA A 579 -58.18 -40.32 -54.77
CA ALA A 579 -57.88 -41.73 -54.56
C ALA A 579 -59.13 -42.60 -54.35
N ASN A 580 -60.26 -42.00 -53.95
CA ASN A 580 -61.53 -42.68 -53.67
C ASN A 580 -62.72 -41.79 -54.03
N THR A 581 -63.17 -41.86 -55.28
CA THR A 581 -64.21 -40.97 -55.83
C THR A 581 -65.61 -41.18 -55.24
N ASP A 582 -65.80 -42.14 -54.34
CA ASP A 582 -67.05 -42.35 -53.61
C ASP A 582 -67.09 -41.56 -52.28
N ASN A 583 -65.94 -41.02 -51.84
CA ASN A 583 -65.78 -40.16 -50.67
C ASN A 583 -65.85 -38.69 -51.11
N CYS A 584 -67.03 -38.07 -50.99
CA CYS A 584 -67.28 -36.71 -51.46
C CYS A 584 -68.08 -35.91 -50.45
N ASP A 585 -67.86 -34.61 -50.45
CA ASP A 585 -68.66 -33.65 -49.69
C ASP A 585 -68.93 -32.36 -50.48
N THR A 586 -69.95 -31.60 -50.07
CA THR A 586 -70.45 -30.42 -50.79
C THR A 586 -70.59 -29.20 -49.90
N ALA A 587 -70.11 -28.06 -50.37
CA ALA A 587 -70.21 -26.77 -49.70
C ALA A 587 -70.61 -25.66 -50.68
N THR A 588 -70.82 -24.46 -50.15
CA THR A 588 -71.12 -23.26 -50.93
C THR A 588 -70.13 -22.15 -50.64
N VAL A 589 -69.88 -21.36 -51.69
CA VAL A 589 -69.18 -20.08 -51.65
C VAL A 589 -70.20 -18.97 -51.53
N THR A 590 -70.00 -18.07 -50.58
CA THR A 590 -70.72 -16.80 -50.46
C THR A 590 -69.77 -15.63 -50.74
N VAL A 591 -70.19 -14.70 -51.60
CA VAL A 591 -69.42 -13.51 -51.97
C VAL A 591 -70.33 -12.28 -51.89
N VAL A 592 -69.84 -11.20 -51.29
CA VAL A 592 -70.50 -9.88 -51.39
C VAL A 592 -69.81 -9.06 -52.46
N VAL A 593 -70.60 -8.59 -53.42
CA VAL A 593 -70.18 -7.57 -54.38
C VAL A 593 -70.54 -6.22 -53.77
N GLY A 594 -69.53 -5.44 -53.40
CA GLY A 594 -69.67 -4.15 -52.71
C GLY A 594 -69.45 -2.95 -53.65
N PRO A 595 -69.74 -1.71 -53.18
CA PRO A 595 -69.22 -0.51 -53.82
C PRO A 595 -67.69 -0.48 -53.68
N GLY A 596 -66.95 -0.08 -54.72
CA GLY A 596 -65.48 -0.08 -54.69
C GLY A 596 -64.93 0.68 -53.47
N MET A 597 -64.12 0.00 -52.67
CA MET A 597 -63.51 0.54 -51.44
C MET A 597 -62.37 1.49 -51.79
N GLU A 598 -62.36 2.68 -51.17
CA GLU A 598 -61.21 3.57 -51.16
C GLU A 598 -60.19 3.05 -50.12
N ASN A 599 -58.89 3.14 -50.43
CA ASN A 599 -57.83 2.76 -49.49
C ASN A 599 -57.90 3.63 -48.23
N ILE A 600 -57.58 3.06 -47.06
CA ILE A 600 -57.58 3.74 -45.76
C ILE A 600 -56.17 3.66 -45.18
N ILE A 601 -55.56 4.81 -44.93
CA ILE A 601 -54.30 4.92 -44.18
C ILE A 601 -54.59 5.25 -42.71
N ASP A 602 -53.86 4.64 -41.78
CA ASP A 602 -54.01 4.77 -40.33
C ASP A 602 -52.63 5.01 -39.70
N ALA A 603 -52.42 6.23 -39.20
CA ALA A 603 -51.18 6.64 -38.54
C ALA A 603 -51.33 6.47 -37.02
N VAL A 604 -50.38 5.82 -36.36
CA VAL A 604 -50.47 5.41 -34.95
C VAL A 604 -49.41 6.13 -34.11
N GLU A 605 -49.81 6.60 -32.93
CA GLU A 605 -48.92 7.32 -32.01
C GLU A 605 -47.68 6.50 -31.61
N ASP A 606 -46.49 7.11 -31.68
CA ASP A 606 -45.21 6.53 -31.26
C ASP A 606 -44.79 7.05 -29.88
N ASP A 607 -44.25 6.17 -29.03
CA ASP A 607 -43.74 6.52 -27.71
C ASP A 607 -42.34 5.95 -27.47
N TYR A 608 -41.34 6.85 -27.43
CA TYR A 608 -39.94 6.55 -27.11
C TYR A 608 -39.55 7.07 -25.71
N SER A 609 -40.51 7.31 -24.82
CA SER A 609 -40.25 7.81 -23.46
C SER A 609 -39.57 6.80 -22.52
N GLY A 610 -39.49 5.52 -22.90
CA GLY A 610 -38.95 4.44 -22.07
C GLY A 610 -37.44 4.50 -21.80
N THR A 611 -36.69 5.23 -22.63
CA THR A 611 -35.25 5.47 -22.46
C THR A 611 -34.95 6.95 -22.67
N PRO A 612 -34.86 7.76 -21.61
CA PRO A 612 -34.55 9.19 -21.74
C PRO A 612 -33.25 9.41 -22.52
N ILE A 613 -33.27 10.29 -23.51
CA ILE A 613 -32.08 10.69 -24.27
C ILE A 613 -31.46 11.95 -23.66
N ASP A 614 -30.13 12.01 -23.63
CA ASP A 614 -29.38 13.16 -23.14
C ASP A 614 -29.64 14.40 -24.02
N GLY A 615 -30.17 15.45 -23.41
CA GLY A 615 -30.52 16.69 -24.08
C GLY A 615 -29.32 17.51 -24.54
N ASP A 616 -28.17 17.40 -23.88
CA ASP A 616 -26.97 18.19 -24.18
C ASP A 616 -26.31 17.71 -25.46
N PHE A 617 -26.19 16.39 -25.64
CA PHE A 617 -25.62 15.78 -26.85
C PHE A 617 -26.63 15.58 -27.98
N GLY A 618 -27.90 15.32 -27.67
CA GLY A 618 -28.93 15.00 -28.66
C GLY A 618 -28.58 13.77 -29.53
N GLY A 619 -29.12 13.72 -30.76
CA GLY A 619 -28.83 12.67 -31.74
C GLY A 619 -30.05 11.82 -32.14
N ILE A 620 -29.82 10.82 -33.00
CA ILE A 620 -30.86 9.87 -33.43
C ILE A 620 -31.17 8.94 -32.24
N ILE A 621 -32.44 8.80 -31.92
CA ILE A 621 -32.90 7.85 -30.89
C ILE A 621 -32.66 6.42 -31.44
N PRO A 622 -31.91 5.57 -30.73
CA PRO A 622 -31.66 4.19 -31.16
C PRO A 622 -32.96 3.44 -31.47
N ASP A 623 -32.99 2.71 -32.58
CA ASP A 623 -34.12 1.92 -33.06
C ASP A 623 -35.45 2.68 -33.26
N SER A 624 -35.41 4.02 -33.30
CA SER A 624 -36.61 4.82 -33.61
C SER A 624 -36.98 4.76 -35.09
N ASN A 625 -38.26 4.49 -35.37
CA ASN A 625 -38.88 4.61 -36.69
C ASN A 625 -40.40 4.72 -36.57
N VAL A 626 -40.95 5.86 -37.01
CA VAL A 626 -42.39 6.19 -36.92
C VAL A 626 -43.29 5.37 -37.84
N LEU A 627 -42.73 4.61 -38.79
CA LEU A 627 -43.52 3.84 -39.76
C LEU A 627 -43.81 2.41 -39.29
N LEU A 628 -43.20 1.96 -38.19
CA LEU A 628 -43.25 0.55 -37.78
C LEU A 628 -44.62 0.09 -37.27
N ASN A 629 -45.44 1.01 -36.78
CA ASN A 629 -46.77 0.79 -36.20
C ASN A 629 -47.92 1.33 -37.07
N ASP A 630 -47.62 2.08 -38.13
CA ASP A 630 -48.58 2.66 -39.07
C ASP A 630 -49.08 1.63 -40.09
N THR A 631 -50.35 1.75 -40.53
CA THR A 631 -50.93 0.81 -41.50
C THR A 631 -51.61 1.45 -42.72
N LEU A 632 -51.58 0.75 -43.86
CA LEU A 632 -52.38 1.02 -45.05
C LEU A 632 -53.26 -0.19 -45.31
N ASN A 633 -54.57 -0.01 -45.20
CA ASN A 633 -55.57 -1.08 -45.22
C ASN A 633 -55.33 -2.18 -44.17
N GLY A 634 -54.73 -1.82 -43.03
CA GLY A 634 -54.44 -2.74 -41.92
C GLY A 634 -53.10 -3.48 -42.00
N GLU A 635 -52.33 -3.30 -43.08
CA GLU A 635 -50.98 -3.83 -43.23
C GLU A 635 -49.94 -2.74 -42.93
N THR A 636 -48.83 -3.11 -42.28
CA THR A 636 -47.77 -2.17 -41.92
C THR A 636 -47.23 -1.44 -43.14
N VAL A 637 -47.14 -0.11 -43.08
CA VAL A 637 -46.61 0.68 -44.20
C VAL A 637 -45.09 0.60 -44.28
N SER A 638 -44.55 0.62 -45.50
CA SER A 638 -43.13 0.84 -45.73
C SER A 638 -42.88 2.24 -46.29
N ALA A 639 -41.64 2.73 -46.22
CA ALA A 639 -41.25 4.02 -46.79
C ALA A 639 -41.50 4.16 -48.32
N THR A 640 -41.80 3.06 -49.02
CA THR A 640 -42.21 3.10 -50.44
C THR A 640 -43.71 3.20 -50.68
N ASP A 641 -44.53 2.87 -49.68
CA ASP A 641 -46.00 2.87 -49.78
C ASP A 641 -46.61 4.22 -49.40
N VAL A 642 -45.85 5.06 -48.70
CA VAL A 642 -46.31 6.33 -48.13
C VAL A 642 -45.38 7.49 -48.42
N ILE A 643 -45.94 8.70 -48.40
CA ILE A 643 -45.21 9.95 -48.38
C ILE A 643 -45.24 10.45 -46.93
N LEU A 644 -44.12 10.32 -46.23
CA LEU A 644 -43.94 10.82 -44.87
C LEU A 644 -43.64 12.32 -44.90
N THR A 645 -44.41 13.10 -44.15
CA THR A 645 -44.17 14.52 -43.94
C THR A 645 -44.25 14.86 -42.45
N SER A 646 -43.30 15.65 -41.98
CA SER A 646 -43.29 16.19 -40.63
C SER A 646 -42.89 17.66 -40.68
N THR A 647 -43.25 18.42 -39.65
CA THR A 647 -42.68 19.76 -39.44
C THR A 647 -41.73 19.65 -38.25
N PRO A 648 -40.40 19.75 -38.46
CA PRO A 648 -39.45 19.74 -37.35
C PRO A 648 -39.82 20.78 -36.31
N THR A 649 -39.65 20.42 -35.05
CA THR A 649 -39.74 21.35 -33.91
C THR A 649 -38.34 21.85 -33.55
N ASP A 650 -38.24 22.77 -32.60
CA ASP A 650 -36.93 23.23 -32.08
C ASP A 650 -36.15 22.09 -31.38
N VAL A 651 -36.80 20.96 -31.04
CA VAL A 651 -36.22 19.84 -30.30
C VAL A 651 -36.21 18.54 -31.11
N LEU A 652 -37.34 18.13 -31.69
CA LEU A 652 -37.48 16.87 -32.44
C LEU A 652 -37.54 17.08 -33.95
N THR A 653 -36.80 16.24 -34.69
CA THR A 653 -36.85 16.09 -36.16
C THR A 653 -37.16 14.64 -36.53
N ILE A 654 -38.08 14.41 -37.46
CA ILE A 654 -38.31 13.09 -38.08
C ILE A 654 -37.63 13.08 -39.44
N ASN A 655 -36.74 12.12 -39.66
CA ASN A 655 -35.95 11.94 -40.87
C ASN A 655 -36.77 11.28 -41.99
N GLU A 656 -36.28 11.38 -43.23
CA GLU A 656 -36.95 10.80 -44.41
C GLU A 656 -37.11 9.27 -44.34
N ASP A 657 -36.25 8.60 -43.56
CA ASP A 657 -36.30 7.14 -43.33
C ASP A 657 -37.22 6.73 -42.17
N GLY A 658 -37.85 7.69 -41.50
CA GLY A 658 -38.73 7.48 -40.36
C GLY A 658 -38.06 7.59 -38.99
N SER A 659 -36.72 7.67 -38.92
CA SER A 659 -36.00 7.79 -37.65
C SER A 659 -36.20 9.16 -36.98
N VAL A 660 -36.09 9.21 -35.64
CA VAL A 660 -36.36 10.40 -34.84
C VAL A 660 -35.06 10.93 -34.23
N THR A 661 -34.79 12.22 -34.39
CA THR A 661 -33.59 12.91 -33.91
C THR A 661 -33.95 14.00 -32.90
N VAL A 662 -33.20 14.07 -31.80
CA VAL A 662 -33.25 15.14 -30.81
C VAL A 662 -32.14 16.16 -31.09
N THR A 663 -32.49 17.44 -31.01
CA THR A 663 -31.56 18.56 -31.22
C THR A 663 -30.63 18.68 -30.00
N PRO A 664 -29.31 18.75 -30.18
CA PRO A 664 -28.38 18.98 -29.08
C PRO A 664 -28.68 20.31 -28.35
N GLY A 665 -28.52 20.32 -27.02
CA GLY A 665 -28.85 21.46 -26.14
C GLY A 665 -30.35 21.61 -25.82
N SER A 666 -31.13 20.53 -25.90
CA SER A 666 -32.55 20.54 -25.53
C SER A 666 -32.70 20.45 -24.00
N GLU A 667 -33.53 21.31 -23.42
CA GLU A 667 -33.81 21.28 -21.97
C GLU A 667 -34.47 19.95 -21.53
N GLU A 668 -34.34 19.58 -20.26
CA GLU A 668 -35.02 18.40 -19.70
C GLU A 668 -36.54 18.54 -19.85
N GLY A 669 -37.18 17.52 -20.42
CA GLY A 669 -38.62 17.56 -20.61
C GLY A 669 -39.17 16.51 -21.56
N THR A 670 -40.50 16.45 -21.63
CA THR A 670 -41.20 15.61 -22.60
C THR A 670 -41.55 16.44 -23.82
N TYR A 671 -41.14 15.97 -24.99
CA TYR A 671 -41.35 16.63 -26.27
C TYR A 671 -42.20 15.77 -27.19
N THR A 672 -43.00 16.44 -28.03
CA THR A 672 -43.86 15.78 -29.01
C THR A 672 -43.75 16.43 -30.38
N VAL A 673 -43.73 15.64 -31.44
CA VAL A 673 -43.79 16.12 -32.84
C VAL A 673 -44.84 15.34 -33.62
N SER A 674 -45.67 16.03 -34.40
CA SER A 674 -46.66 15.39 -35.27
C SER A 674 -46.09 15.09 -36.65
N TYR A 675 -46.46 13.95 -37.22
CA TYR A 675 -46.19 13.60 -38.61
C TYR A 675 -47.49 13.24 -39.35
N THR A 676 -47.39 13.18 -40.67
CA THR A 676 -48.47 12.84 -41.58
C THR A 676 -47.94 11.87 -42.61
N ILE A 677 -48.61 10.73 -42.76
CA ILE A 677 -48.39 9.79 -43.85
C ILE A 677 -49.54 9.89 -44.84
N CYS A 678 -49.21 10.01 -46.12
CA CYS A 678 -50.17 9.94 -47.22
C CYS A 678 -49.84 8.74 -48.10
N GLU A 679 -50.84 8.03 -48.60
CA GLU A 679 -50.62 6.93 -49.53
C GLU A 679 -49.91 7.43 -50.80
N ALA A 680 -48.80 6.80 -51.19
CA ALA A 680 -47.99 7.22 -52.34
C ALA A 680 -48.76 7.10 -53.66
N ALA A 681 -49.69 6.15 -53.77
CA ALA A 681 -50.55 5.94 -54.93
C ALA A 681 -51.78 6.87 -54.94
N ASN A 682 -52.16 7.45 -53.80
CA ASN A 682 -53.29 8.36 -53.65
C ASN A 682 -53.02 9.41 -52.57
N THR A 683 -52.46 10.55 -52.97
CA THR A 683 -52.05 11.62 -52.04
C THR A 683 -53.20 12.34 -51.31
N ASP A 684 -54.45 12.00 -51.62
CA ASP A 684 -55.62 12.52 -50.91
C ASP A 684 -56.02 11.62 -49.72
N ASN A 685 -55.46 10.40 -49.63
CA ASN A 685 -55.61 9.46 -48.51
C ASN A 685 -54.44 9.64 -47.54
N CYS A 686 -54.66 10.42 -46.47
CA CYS A 686 -53.64 10.77 -45.49
C CYS A 686 -54.18 10.64 -44.06
N ASP A 687 -53.28 10.31 -43.14
CA ASP A 687 -53.56 10.32 -41.70
C ASP A 687 -52.36 10.87 -40.90
N THR A 688 -52.61 11.29 -39.66
CA THR A 688 -51.65 12.01 -38.82
C THR A 688 -51.54 11.44 -37.41
N ALA A 689 -50.31 11.28 -36.91
CA ALA A 689 -50.01 10.84 -35.55
C ALA A 689 -48.89 11.68 -34.93
N THR A 690 -48.54 11.41 -33.67
CA THR A 690 -47.48 12.09 -32.93
C THR A 690 -46.46 11.11 -32.35
N VAL A 691 -45.23 11.61 -32.22
CA VAL A 691 -44.14 10.93 -31.52
C VAL A 691 -43.93 11.61 -30.18
N THR A 692 -43.79 10.85 -29.10
CA THR A 692 -43.43 11.34 -27.76
C THR A 692 -42.02 10.88 -27.36
N VAL A 693 -41.19 11.82 -26.89
CA VAL A 693 -39.80 11.57 -26.46
C VAL A 693 -39.56 12.27 -25.11
N VAL A 694 -38.84 11.60 -24.20
CA VAL A 694 -38.35 12.23 -22.95
C VAL A 694 -36.88 12.55 -23.11
N VAL A 695 -36.53 13.82 -22.90
CA VAL A 695 -35.16 14.31 -22.77
C VAL A 695 -34.84 14.33 -21.28
N GLY A 696 -33.85 13.53 -20.87
CA GLY A 696 -33.39 13.45 -19.48
C GLY A 696 -32.41 14.56 -19.12
N PRO A 697 -32.08 14.74 -17.82
CA PRO A 697 -30.99 15.62 -17.42
C PRO A 697 -29.70 15.10 -18.08
N GLY A 698 -28.91 16.00 -18.65
CA GLY A 698 -27.59 15.66 -19.16
C GLY A 698 -26.82 14.94 -18.07
N MET A 699 -26.19 13.82 -18.41
CA MET A 699 -25.19 13.26 -17.51
C MET A 699 -23.99 14.20 -17.61
N GLU A 700 -23.97 15.25 -16.77
CA GLU A 700 -22.79 16.07 -16.63
C GLU A 700 -21.64 15.13 -16.29
N ASN A 701 -20.68 15.02 -17.20
CA ASN A 701 -19.43 14.37 -16.86
C ASN A 701 -18.86 15.16 -15.69
N ILE A 702 -18.67 14.55 -14.53
CA ILE A 702 -18.14 15.27 -13.37
C ILE A 702 -16.63 15.13 -13.45
N ILE A 703 -15.95 16.23 -13.77
CA ILE A 703 -14.50 16.34 -13.59
C ILE A 703 -14.25 16.82 -12.15
N ASP A 704 -13.38 16.12 -11.43
CA ASP A 704 -13.04 16.39 -10.03
C ASP A 704 -11.52 16.53 -9.94
N ALA A 705 -11.05 17.76 -9.75
CA ALA A 705 -9.64 18.07 -9.54
C ALA A 705 -9.33 18.01 -8.04
N VAL A 706 -8.37 17.20 -7.63
CA VAL A 706 -8.07 16.91 -6.24
C VAL A 706 -6.74 17.54 -5.84
N GLU A 707 -6.73 18.21 -4.68
CA GLU A 707 -5.53 18.86 -4.13
C GLU A 707 -4.34 17.88 -4.04
N ASP A 708 -3.19 18.29 -4.57
CA ASP A 708 -1.92 17.56 -4.47
C ASP A 708 -1.05 18.13 -3.34
N ASP A 709 -0.40 17.24 -2.59
CA ASP A 709 0.56 17.62 -1.56
C ASP A 709 1.88 16.86 -1.71
N TYR A 710 2.92 17.59 -2.10
CA TYR A 710 4.31 17.11 -2.20
C TYR A 710 5.19 17.71 -1.10
N SER A 711 4.61 18.20 0.01
CA SER A 711 5.39 18.76 1.12
C SER A 711 6.20 17.72 1.90
N GLY A 712 5.86 16.43 1.80
CA GLY A 712 6.59 15.33 2.44
C GLY A 712 7.93 14.97 1.79
N THR A 713 8.25 15.53 0.63
CA THR A 713 9.53 15.35 -0.07
C THR A 713 10.15 16.72 -0.41
N PRO A 714 10.75 17.41 0.58
CA PRO A 714 11.28 18.75 0.38
C PRO A 714 12.32 18.80 -0.73
N ILE A 715 12.26 19.85 -1.55
CA ILE A 715 13.23 20.08 -2.64
C ILE A 715 14.13 21.25 -2.30
N ASP A 716 15.41 21.11 -2.62
CA ASP A 716 16.44 22.15 -2.45
C ASP A 716 16.14 23.36 -3.36
N GLY A 717 15.91 24.51 -2.73
CA GLY A 717 15.55 25.75 -3.37
C GLY A 717 16.63 26.36 -4.26
N ASP A 718 17.93 26.12 -3.98
CA ASP A 718 19.03 26.74 -4.74
C ASP A 718 19.13 26.19 -6.17
N PHE A 719 18.89 24.89 -6.33
CA PHE A 719 18.95 24.23 -7.63
C PHE A 719 17.58 24.11 -8.31
N GLY A 720 16.50 24.00 -7.55
CA GLY A 720 15.17 23.68 -8.08
C GLY A 720 15.18 22.37 -8.89
N GLY A 721 14.21 22.22 -9.80
CA GLY A 721 14.08 21.04 -10.66
C GLY A 721 12.70 20.40 -10.60
N ILE A 722 12.54 19.25 -11.27
CA ILE A 722 11.30 18.46 -11.22
C ILE A 722 11.27 17.70 -9.89
N ILE A 723 10.16 17.76 -9.18
CA ILE A 723 9.94 16.97 -7.95
C ILE A 723 9.81 15.49 -8.36
N PRO A 724 10.61 14.57 -7.79
CA PRO A 724 10.52 13.15 -8.10
C PRO A 724 9.10 12.61 -7.93
N ASP A 725 8.66 11.79 -8.89
CA ASP A 725 7.34 11.14 -8.92
C ASP A 725 6.12 12.07 -8.82
N SER A 726 6.31 13.38 -8.99
CA SER A 726 5.20 14.35 -9.01
C SER A 726 4.38 14.23 -10.30
N ASN A 727 3.06 14.14 -10.16
CA ASN A 727 2.11 14.24 -11.26
C ASN A 727 0.71 14.59 -10.76
N VAL A 728 0.23 15.78 -11.10
CA VAL A 728 -1.06 16.32 -10.66
C VAL A 728 -2.29 15.57 -11.17
N LEU A 729 -2.13 14.62 -12.10
CA LEU A 729 -3.26 13.88 -12.69
C LEU A 729 -3.53 12.53 -12.00
N LEU A 730 -2.70 12.11 -11.04
CA LEU A 730 -2.77 10.75 -10.46
C LEU A 730 -3.98 10.51 -9.55
N ASN A 731 -4.55 11.57 -8.98
CA ASN A 731 -5.66 11.58 -8.03
C ASN A 731 -6.93 12.24 -8.59
N ASP A 732 -6.85 12.87 -9.76
CA ASP A 732 -7.97 13.53 -10.44
C ASP A 732 -8.89 12.52 -11.14
N THR A 733 -10.21 12.78 -11.14
CA THR A 733 -11.19 11.86 -11.75
C THR A 733 -12.14 12.51 -12.77
N LEU A 734 -12.57 11.71 -13.75
CA LEU A 734 -13.66 12.02 -14.67
C LEU A 734 -14.72 10.92 -14.51
N ASN A 735 -15.88 11.28 -13.98
CA ASN A 735 -16.95 10.35 -13.61
C ASN A 735 -16.53 9.28 -12.59
N GLY A 736 -15.58 9.62 -11.70
CA GLY A 736 -15.07 8.72 -10.67
C GLY A 736 -13.98 7.74 -11.13
N GLU A 737 -13.56 7.79 -12.39
CA GLU A 737 -12.40 7.06 -12.92
C GLU A 737 -11.21 8.02 -13.04
N ILE A 738 -9.99 7.53 -12.76
CA ILE A 738 -8.76 8.35 -12.84
C ILE A 738 -8.55 8.88 -14.25
N VAL A 739 -8.25 10.17 -14.37
CA VAL A 739 -8.02 10.81 -15.68
C VAL A 739 -6.63 10.48 -16.22
N SER A 740 -6.52 10.33 -17.54
CA SER A 740 -5.23 10.31 -18.24
C SER A 740 -4.98 11.64 -18.96
N ALA A 741 -3.73 11.91 -19.33
CA ALA A 741 -3.35 13.10 -20.10
C ALA A 741 -4.05 13.22 -21.47
N THR A 742 -4.74 12.18 -21.95
CA THR A 742 -5.58 12.25 -23.18
C THR A 742 -7.04 12.59 -22.92
N ASP A 743 -7.52 12.42 -21.69
CA ASP A 743 -8.92 12.66 -21.31
C ASP A 743 -9.17 14.10 -20.90
N VAL A 744 -8.11 14.84 -20.56
CA VAL A 744 -8.17 16.21 -20.05
C VAL A 744 -7.22 17.17 -20.75
N ILE A 745 -7.55 18.45 -20.69
CA ILE A 745 -6.69 19.58 -21.04
C ILE A 745 -6.20 20.18 -19.73
N LEU A 746 -4.95 19.90 -19.37
CA LEU A 746 -4.29 20.48 -18.22
C LEU A 746 -3.83 21.91 -18.52
N THR A 747 -4.22 22.85 -17.68
CA THR A 747 -3.75 24.23 -17.74
C THR A 747 -3.30 24.72 -16.37
N SER A 748 -2.19 25.44 -16.33
CA SER A 748 -1.70 26.13 -15.14
C SER A 748 -1.12 27.47 -15.55
N THR A 749 -1.03 28.41 -14.60
CA THR A 749 -0.25 29.63 -14.79
C THR A 749 1.02 29.49 -13.97
N PRO A 750 2.20 29.32 -14.60
CA PRO A 750 3.46 29.24 -13.88
C PRO A 750 3.63 30.45 -12.97
N THR A 751 4.10 30.20 -11.75
CA THR A 751 4.49 31.25 -10.81
C THR A 751 5.98 31.55 -10.95
N ASP A 752 6.50 32.51 -10.18
CA ASP A 752 7.94 32.75 -10.13
C ASP A 752 8.72 31.57 -9.48
N VAL A 753 8.01 30.63 -8.84
CA VAL A 753 8.57 29.49 -8.09
C VAL A 753 8.17 28.15 -8.70
N LEU A 754 6.87 27.86 -8.79
CA LEU A 754 6.35 26.58 -9.28
C LEU A 754 5.91 26.66 -10.75
N THR A 755 6.17 25.59 -11.50
CA THR A 755 5.66 25.34 -12.86
C THR A 755 5.10 23.92 -12.93
N ILE A 756 3.89 23.76 -13.47
CA ILE A 756 3.34 22.44 -13.82
C ILE A 756 3.59 22.22 -15.32
N ASN A 757 4.25 21.11 -15.65
CA ASN A 757 4.62 20.73 -17.00
C ASN A 757 3.43 20.12 -17.76
N ASP A 758 3.52 20.07 -19.09
CA ASP A 758 2.47 19.53 -19.97
C ASP A 758 2.16 18.04 -19.68
N ASP A 759 3.07 17.31 -19.07
CA ASP A 759 2.92 15.90 -18.67
C ASP A 759 2.37 15.70 -17.26
N GLY A 760 2.03 16.78 -16.55
CA GLY A 760 1.52 16.77 -15.18
C GLY A 760 2.58 16.90 -14.10
N SER A 761 3.87 16.77 -14.42
CA SER A 761 4.95 16.89 -13.42
C SER A 761 5.14 18.31 -12.89
N VAL A 762 5.58 18.44 -11.64
CA VAL A 762 5.73 19.73 -10.95
C VAL A 762 7.21 20.08 -10.82
N SER A 763 7.56 21.32 -11.17
CA SER A 763 8.93 21.84 -11.10
C SER A 763 9.05 23.08 -10.23
N VAL A 764 10.16 23.20 -9.51
CA VAL A 764 10.56 24.35 -8.71
C VAL A 764 11.66 25.14 -9.42
N ALA A 765 11.58 26.47 -9.40
CA ALA A 765 12.57 27.36 -9.97
C ALA A 765 13.86 27.36 -9.10
N PRO A 766 15.05 27.46 -9.71
CA PRO A 766 16.30 27.59 -8.97
C PRO A 766 16.39 28.93 -8.21
N ASN A 767 17.07 28.94 -7.08
CA ASN A 767 17.19 30.05 -6.11
C ASN A 767 15.84 30.47 -5.50
N THR A 768 15.00 29.49 -5.18
CA THR A 768 13.78 29.67 -4.41
C THR A 768 14.12 29.66 -2.92
N GLU A 769 13.64 30.66 -2.15
CA GLU A 769 13.85 30.73 -0.69
C GLU A 769 13.11 29.57 0.02
N GLU A 770 13.57 29.17 1.21
CA GLU A 770 12.88 28.17 2.04
C GLU A 770 11.42 28.58 2.27
N GLY A 771 10.51 27.62 2.14
CA GLY A 771 9.11 27.80 2.50
C GLY A 771 8.15 26.88 1.76
N SER A 772 6.87 27.03 2.09
CA SER A 772 5.78 26.32 1.42
C SER A 772 5.22 27.17 0.29
N TYR A 773 5.13 26.57 -0.90
CA TYR A 773 4.65 27.20 -2.12
C TYR A 773 3.44 26.47 -2.66
N THR A 774 2.51 27.23 -3.24
CA THR A 774 1.30 26.67 -3.85
C THR A 774 1.12 27.18 -5.28
N ILE A 775 0.63 26.31 -6.16
CA ILE A 775 0.22 26.65 -7.53
C ILE A 775 -1.13 26.01 -7.85
N SER A 776 -2.04 26.80 -8.41
CA SER A 776 -3.33 26.28 -8.88
C SER A 776 -3.24 25.74 -10.30
N TYR A 777 -3.91 24.64 -10.58
CA TYR A 777 -4.13 24.13 -11.93
C TYR A 777 -5.62 23.96 -12.21
N THR A 778 -5.92 23.77 -13.49
CA THR A 778 -7.27 23.54 -14.00
C THR A 778 -7.20 22.41 -15.01
N ILE A 779 -7.96 21.35 -14.77
CA ILE A 779 -8.22 20.31 -15.76
C ILE A 779 -9.60 20.56 -16.36
N CYS A 780 -9.67 20.52 -17.69
CA CYS A 780 -10.94 20.53 -18.42
C CYS A 780 -11.08 19.23 -19.19
N GLU A 781 -12.28 18.67 -19.29
CA GLU A 781 -12.52 17.49 -20.12
C GLU A 781 -12.15 17.76 -21.59
N ALA A 782 -11.34 16.89 -22.20
CA ALA A 782 -10.88 17.09 -23.57
C ALA A 782 -12.01 17.04 -24.60
N ALA A 783 -13.07 16.28 -24.31
CA ALA A 783 -14.28 16.20 -25.13
C ALA A 783 -15.25 17.37 -24.89
N ASN A 784 -15.17 18.03 -23.72
CA ASN A 784 -16.01 19.15 -23.33
C ASN A 784 -15.20 20.20 -22.54
N THR A 785 -14.63 21.17 -23.22
CA THR A 785 -13.76 22.18 -22.61
C THR A 785 -14.47 23.18 -21.68
N ASP A 786 -15.80 23.11 -21.59
CA ASP A 786 -16.57 23.91 -20.63
C ASP A 786 -16.73 23.18 -19.28
N ASN A 787 -16.46 21.86 -19.24
CA ASN A 787 -16.43 21.04 -18.04
C ASN A 787 -15.01 21.06 -17.44
N CYS A 788 -14.80 21.91 -16.44
CA CYS A 788 -13.50 22.09 -15.81
C CYS A 788 -13.61 22.13 -14.30
N ASP A 789 -12.56 21.68 -13.63
CA ASP A 789 -12.38 21.85 -12.19
C ASP A 789 -10.95 22.29 -11.86
N THR A 790 -10.78 22.87 -10.67
CA THR A 790 -9.53 23.50 -10.24
C THR A 790 -9.10 23.02 -8.87
N ALA A 791 -7.83 22.63 -8.76
CA ALA A 791 -7.17 22.27 -7.51
C ALA A 791 -5.83 23.00 -7.37
N THR A 792 -5.17 22.80 -6.23
CA THR A 792 -3.84 23.34 -5.95
C THR A 792 -2.85 22.23 -5.64
N VAL A 793 -1.59 22.54 -5.94
CA VAL A 793 -0.44 21.74 -5.54
C VAL A 793 0.28 22.48 -4.43
N THR A 794 0.60 21.79 -3.35
CA THR A 794 1.46 22.30 -2.27
C THR A 794 2.84 21.64 -2.31
N VAL A 795 3.90 22.44 -2.22
CA VAL A 795 5.30 21.99 -2.25
C VAL A 795 6.06 22.63 -1.09
N SER A 796 6.90 21.86 -0.39
CA SER A 796 7.87 22.39 0.58
C SER A 796 9.23 22.54 -0.08
N VAL A 797 9.85 23.71 0.07
CA VAL A 797 11.21 24.01 -0.39
C VAL A 797 12.07 24.28 0.83
N GLU A 798 13.24 23.65 0.88
CA GLU A 798 14.22 23.83 1.95
C GLU A 798 15.46 24.56 1.43
N GLU A 799 16.10 25.33 2.32
CA GLU A 799 17.40 25.95 2.03
C GLU A 799 18.54 24.93 2.13
N THR A 800 19.58 25.17 1.34
CA THR A 800 20.80 24.38 1.39
C THR A 800 21.48 24.55 2.73
N ASP A 801 21.74 23.44 3.43
CA ASP A 801 22.61 23.44 4.61
C ASP A 801 24.05 23.78 4.19
N GLU A 802 24.43 25.05 4.35
CA GLU A 802 25.78 25.56 4.07
C GLU A 802 26.86 24.89 4.94
N ASP A 803 26.46 24.23 6.04
CA ASP A 803 27.33 23.52 6.98
C ASP A 803 27.39 22.00 6.71
N GLU A 804 26.68 21.48 5.70
CA GLU A 804 26.72 20.05 5.35
C GLU A 804 28.15 19.63 4.98
N LYS A 805 28.70 18.70 5.78
CA LYS A 805 30.06 18.19 5.62
C LYS A 805 30.24 17.48 4.28
N ILE A 806 31.29 17.85 3.56
CA ILE A 806 31.64 17.25 2.27
C ILE A 806 32.38 15.93 2.52
N GLU A 807 31.76 14.80 2.18
CA GLU A 807 32.30 13.47 2.45
C GLU A 807 32.18 12.56 1.22
N VAL A 808 33.29 11.97 0.80
CA VAL A 808 33.31 11.01 -0.31
C VAL A 808 32.97 9.62 0.21
N ASN A 809 31.85 9.04 -0.26
CA ASN A 809 31.46 7.68 0.09
C ASN A 809 32.53 6.67 -0.36
N GLN A 810 32.84 5.70 0.48
CA GLN A 810 33.93 4.75 0.25
C GLN A 810 33.52 3.53 -0.57
N LEU A 811 32.25 3.39 -0.98
CA LEU A 811 31.75 2.22 -1.70
C LEU A 811 31.10 2.59 -3.04
N VAL A 812 31.37 1.78 -4.08
CA VAL A 812 30.70 1.85 -5.39
C VAL A 812 30.33 0.44 -5.85
N THR A 813 29.03 0.19 -6.01
CA THR A 813 28.45 -1.09 -6.46
C THR A 813 27.61 -0.93 -7.71
N PRO A 814 28.22 -0.92 -8.92
CA PRO A 814 27.50 -0.65 -10.15
C PRO A 814 26.78 -1.91 -10.68
N ASN A 815 25.74 -2.35 -9.96
CA ASN A 815 24.93 -3.54 -10.23
C ASN A 815 23.54 -3.20 -10.81
N GLY A 816 23.11 -1.94 -10.76
CA GLY A 816 21.84 -1.44 -11.29
C GLY A 816 20.65 -1.51 -10.33
N ASP A 817 20.90 -1.62 -9.02
CA ASP A 817 19.86 -1.66 -7.98
C ASP A 817 19.48 -0.25 -7.44
N GLY A 818 20.11 0.81 -7.95
CA GLY A 818 19.90 2.19 -7.51
C GLY A 818 20.70 2.59 -6.26
N LYS A 819 21.38 1.66 -5.58
CA LYS A 819 22.18 1.88 -4.37
C LYS A 819 23.67 1.82 -4.70
N ASN A 820 24.39 2.93 -4.44
CA ASN A 820 25.84 3.05 -4.70
C ASN A 820 26.29 2.73 -6.14
N ASP A 821 25.39 2.82 -7.14
CA ASP A 821 25.68 2.57 -8.56
C ASP A 821 26.74 3.50 -9.16
N PHE A 822 26.98 4.64 -8.50
CA PHE A 822 28.06 5.57 -8.76
C PHE A 822 28.63 6.07 -7.42
N LEU A 823 29.83 6.66 -7.47
CA LEU A 823 30.46 7.27 -6.31
C LEU A 823 29.64 8.48 -5.83
N PHE A 824 28.88 8.33 -4.76
CA PHE A 824 28.16 9.43 -4.15
C PHE A 824 29.09 10.24 -3.24
N ILE A 825 29.04 11.56 -3.30
CA ILE A 825 29.79 12.45 -2.39
C ILE A 825 28.76 13.28 -1.61
N ARG A 826 28.61 13.05 -0.31
CA ARG A 826 27.73 13.85 0.56
C ARG A 826 28.23 15.30 0.60
N GLY A 827 27.30 16.26 0.70
CA GLY A 827 27.65 17.68 0.63
C GLY A 827 28.37 18.13 -0.65
N VAL A 828 28.43 17.35 -1.74
CA VAL A 828 29.19 17.74 -2.95
C VAL A 828 28.71 19.05 -3.57
N ARG A 829 27.48 19.45 -3.27
CA ARG A 829 26.90 20.76 -3.61
C ARG A 829 27.69 21.93 -3.00
N ASN A 830 28.28 21.75 -1.82
CA ASN A 830 29.15 22.72 -1.14
C ASN A 830 30.59 22.72 -1.72
N ALA A 831 30.91 21.77 -2.61
CA ALA A 831 32.23 21.62 -3.25
C ALA A 831 32.32 22.47 -4.55
N ASN A 832 32.57 23.78 -4.42
CA ASN A 832 32.73 24.68 -5.56
C ASN A 832 33.99 24.37 -6.39
N ASN A 833 33.95 24.65 -7.70
CA ASN A 833 35.09 24.46 -8.62
C ASN A 833 35.79 23.08 -8.47
N ASN A 834 35.01 22.03 -8.23
CA ASN A 834 35.57 20.74 -7.84
C ASN A 834 36.14 19.91 -9.01
N SER A 835 37.08 19.02 -8.68
CA SER A 835 37.64 18.02 -9.58
C SER A 835 38.01 16.75 -8.83
N ILE A 836 37.76 15.59 -9.44
CA ILE A 836 38.09 14.29 -8.87
C ILE A 836 38.98 13.47 -9.80
N LYS A 837 39.97 12.81 -9.21
CA LYS A 837 40.87 11.88 -9.89
C LYS A 837 40.91 10.58 -9.14
N ILE A 838 40.70 9.47 -9.84
CA ILE A 838 40.72 8.13 -9.25
C ILE A 838 41.89 7.35 -9.84
N TYR A 839 42.61 6.63 -8.98
CA TYR A 839 43.82 5.88 -9.28
C TYR A 839 43.65 4.42 -8.85
N ASN A 840 44.21 3.50 -9.62
CA ASN A 840 44.34 2.12 -9.17
C ASN A 840 45.52 1.95 -8.19
N ARG A 841 45.65 0.75 -7.60
CA ARG A 841 46.74 0.39 -6.67
C ARG A 841 48.18 0.62 -7.16
N TRP A 842 48.39 0.83 -8.47
CA TRP A 842 49.70 1.10 -9.08
C TRP A 842 49.92 2.60 -9.36
N GLY A 843 49.01 3.48 -8.91
CA GLY A 843 49.08 4.93 -9.13
C GLY A 843 48.72 5.37 -10.54
N VAL A 844 48.07 4.52 -11.34
CA VAL A 844 47.60 4.87 -12.69
C VAL A 844 46.20 5.46 -12.59
N SER A 845 46.00 6.66 -13.12
CA SER A 845 44.67 7.30 -13.19
C SER A 845 43.74 6.50 -14.08
N VAL A 846 42.56 6.17 -13.54
CA VAL A 846 41.48 5.43 -14.19
C VAL A 846 40.26 6.31 -14.47
N TYR A 847 40.11 7.42 -13.74
CA TYR A 847 39.10 8.45 -13.96
C TYR A 847 39.66 9.84 -13.63
N GLU A 848 39.22 10.84 -14.39
CA GLU A 848 39.45 12.27 -14.14
C GLU A 848 38.20 13.03 -14.60
N GLY A 849 37.60 13.81 -13.70
CA GLY A 849 36.39 14.60 -13.95
C GLY A 849 36.45 15.95 -13.23
N ASN A 850 35.81 16.96 -13.81
CA ASN A 850 35.64 18.29 -13.20
C ASN A 850 34.13 18.57 -13.07
N GLY A 851 33.71 19.24 -12.00
CA GLY A 851 32.31 19.61 -11.75
C GLY A 851 31.43 18.41 -11.37
N TYR A 852 31.93 17.54 -10.50
CA TYR A 852 31.21 16.41 -9.92
C TYR A 852 29.98 16.90 -9.15
N ASN A 853 28.82 16.26 -9.33
CA ASN A 853 27.55 16.76 -8.80
C ASN A 853 26.51 15.69 -8.40
N ASN A 854 26.90 14.42 -8.28
CA ASN A 854 26.00 13.27 -7.98
C ASN A 854 24.79 13.08 -8.92
N GLN A 855 24.60 13.89 -9.96
CA GLN A 855 23.42 13.85 -10.81
C GLN A 855 23.77 13.38 -12.22
N ASN A 856 24.40 14.25 -13.02
CA ASN A 856 24.70 14.01 -14.42
C ASN A 856 26.20 13.89 -14.71
N ASN A 857 27.05 14.21 -13.74
CA ASN A 857 28.50 14.14 -13.85
C ASN A 857 29.07 13.34 -12.68
N VAL A 858 29.08 12.02 -12.87
CA VAL A 858 29.43 11.04 -11.83
C VAL A 858 30.51 10.06 -12.30
N PHE A 859 31.06 9.32 -11.34
CA PHE A 859 31.90 8.15 -11.55
C PHE A 859 31.09 6.89 -11.24
N ASP A 860 30.70 6.19 -12.29
CA ASP A 860 29.82 5.01 -12.30
C ASP A 860 30.61 3.69 -12.32
N GLY A 861 31.83 3.69 -11.76
CA GLY A 861 32.72 2.53 -11.78
C GLY A 861 33.39 2.23 -13.13
N ARG A 862 33.11 3.00 -14.21
CA ARG A 862 33.73 2.79 -15.53
C ARG A 862 35.00 3.63 -15.72
N SER A 863 36.03 3.03 -16.32
CA SER A 863 37.28 3.74 -16.63
C SER A 863 37.08 4.78 -17.75
N LYS A 864 37.41 6.05 -17.47
CA LYS A 864 37.41 7.16 -18.46
C LYS A 864 38.83 7.67 -18.81
N ALA A 865 39.88 7.01 -18.31
CA ALA A 865 41.26 7.44 -18.54
C ALA A 865 41.73 7.34 -20.02
N ARG A 866 42.43 8.39 -20.48
CA ARG A 866 42.83 8.61 -21.89
C ARG A 866 43.92 7.66 -22.42
N SER A 867 44.40 6.69 -21.64
CA SER A 867 45.43 5.74 -22.08
C SER A 867 45.38 4.42 -21.31
N THR A 868 45.22 3.32 -22.06
CA THR A 868 45.55 1.90 -21.76
C THR A 868 44.52 0.94 -21.17
N ILE A 869 43.26 1.32 -20.98
CA ILE A 869 42.14 0.36 -20.83
C ILE A 869 41.04 0.77 -21.82
N THR A 870 40.42 -0.18 -22.50
CA THR A 870 39.27 0.05 -23.40
C THR A 870 38.24 0.94 -22.68
N GLY A 871 38.03 2.15 -23.19
CA GLY A 871 37.43 3.27 -22.45
C GLY A 871 35.91 3.21 -22.23
N SER A 872 35.38 2.06 -21.80
CA SER A 872 33.97 1.89 -21.45
C SER A 872 33.70 0.71 -20.50
N ASP A 873 34.72 -0.05 -20.09
CA ASP A 873 34.54 -1.22 -19.22
C ASP A 873 34.55 -0.82 -17.74
N TYR A 874 33.75 -1.54 -16.94
CA TYR A 874 33.78 -1.45 -15.48
C TYR A 874 35.16 -1.83 -14.95
N LEU A 875 35.61 -1.10 -13.94
CA LEU A 875 36.85 -1.41 -13.25
C LEU A 875 36.72 -2.73 -12.48
N PRO A 876 37.76 -3.58 -12.44
CA PRO A 876 37.76 -4.79 -11.62
C PRO A 876 37.55 -4.47 -10.14
N ALA A 877 36.92 -5.41 -9.43
CA ALA A 877 36.70 -5.28 -8.00
C ALA A 877 38.02 -5.07 -7.22
N GLY A 878 38.00 -4.20 -6.23
CA GLY A 878 39.14 -3.89 -5.39
C GLY A 878 39.21 -2.43 -4.96
N VAL A 879 40.29 -2.12 -4.23
CA VAL A 879 40.55 -0.79 -3.68
C VAL A 879 41.19 0.13 -4.73
N TYR A 880 40.60 1.31 -4.87
CA TYR A 880 41.09 2.45 -5.66
C TYR A 880 41.27 3.64 -4.73
N TYR A 881 42.02 4.64 -5.18
CA TYR A 881 42.32 5.84 -4.40
C TYR A 881 41.82 7.07 -5.14
N TYR A 882 41.20 8.00 -4.43
CA TYR A 882 40.74 9.25 -5.01
C TYR A 882 41.55 10.44 -4.50
N ILE A 883 41.57 11.50 -5.31
CA ILE A 883 41.96 12.85 -4.92
C ILE A 883 40.82 13.74 -5.38
N PHE A 884 40.10 14.33 -4.43
CA PHE A 884 38.99 15.24 -4.64
C PHE A 884 39.42 16.65 -4.21
N GLN A 885 39.47 17.57 -5.17
CA GLN A 885 39.89 18.95 -4.94
C GLN A 885 38.70 19.84 -5.16
N TYR A 886 38.41 20.73 -4.21
CA TYR A 886 37.28 21.64 -4.29
C TYR A 886 37.54 22.92 -3.51
N GLU A 887 36.68 23.91 -3.72
CA GLU A 887 36.62 25.16 -2.98
C GLU A 887 35.38 25.14 -2.08
N ASN A 888 35.53 25.32 -0.78
CA ASN A 888 34.42 25.52 0.15
C ASN A 888 34.75 26.74 1.01
N ASN A 889 33.82 27.66 1.21
CA ASN A 889 33.99 28.88 2.00
C ASN A 889 35.27 29.68 1.65
N GLN A 890 35.54 29.81 0.33
CA GLN A 890 36.72 30.51 -0.24
C GLN A 890 38.08 29.85 0.10
N GLN A 891 38.08 28.64 0.64
CA GLN A 891 39.28 27.83 0.90
C GLN A 891 39.40 26.72 -0.13
N ASN A 892 40.62 26.48 -0.63
CA ASN A 892 40.90 25.34 -1.50
C ASN A 892 41.24 24.12 -0.64
N ILE A 893 40.41 23.09 -0.70
CA ILE A 893 40.53 21.85 0.05
C ILE A 893 40.93 20.71 -0.91
N THR A 894 41.79 19.81 -0.43
CA THR A 894 42.13 18.57 -1.13
C THR A 894 41.85 17.43 -0.17
N ASP A 895 40.80 16.69 -0.48
CA ASP A 895 40.41 15.46 0.19
C ASP A 895 40.93 14.25 -0.58
N SER A 896 41.39 13.22 0.12
CA SER A 896 41.94 12.03 -0.50
C SER A 896 41.79 10.83 0.41
N GLY A 897 41.30 9.73 -0.17
CA GLY A 897 41.07 8.49 0.54
C GLY A 897 41.03 7.32 -0.42
N TYR A 898 40.40 6.24 0.04
CA TYR A 898 40.14 5.07 -0.80
C TYR A 898 38.66 4.94 -1.12
N ILE A 899 38.38 4.25 -2.20
CA ILE A 899 37.05 3.72 -2.53
C ILE A 899 37.20 2.23 -2.85
N TYR A 900 36.25 1.41 -2.42
CA TYR A 900 36.12 0.04 -2.83
C TYR A 900 35.09 -0.06 -3.96
N ILE A 901 35.50 -0.68 -5.06
CA ILE A 901 34.59 -0.96 -6.17
C ILE A 901 34.30 -2.45 -6.15
N SER A 902 33.03 -2.84 -6.17
CA SER A 902 32.60 -4.23 -6.31
C SER A 902 31.34 -4.28 -7.15
N LYS A 903 31.32 -5.03 -8.24
CA LYS A 903 30.10 -5.20 -9.03
C LYS A 903 29.32 -6.42 -8.55
#